data_AF-A0A349YQY4-F1
#
_entry.id   AF-A0A349YQY4-F1
#
_cell.length_a   1.000
_cell.length_b   1.000
_cell.length_c   1.000
_cell.angle_alpha   90.00
_cell.angle_beta   90.00
_cell.angle_gamma   90.00
#
_symmetry.space_group_name_H-M   'P 1'
#
loop_
_entity.id
_entity.type
_entity.pdbx_description
1 polymer ?
#
loop_
_entity_poly.entity_id
_entity_poly.type
_entity_poly.pdbx_seq_one_letter_code
_entity_poly.pdbx_strand_id
1 'polypeptide(L)'
;MVMMLSNVFLGVLEVSILSGILIGIMLIVNRVLGNRYSLRWIQALWLLLAIRLLLPMNAIDITVPTQAKALNTIVKSVEENQKVVSSRVSKQGSIHKNSAVQKRIDVNTNENFDVQVSEKMSALFTIIRYGLIGISSIWVLGIILQFSRYSISYIIFMKKLNQDNVRIGDSTWYESLRNMNQKNSRIAIYTNKKVSSPFSVGVLKKRIILPTISYTEDELEAILCHEYTHLCNHDILFKMLLCIIKTVHWFNPFIYKMERAVNHNMELICDEAVIRNRKLEYRQMYGRTILNTLKEMSEGPVNCCATYFNDFGGSEGEKKQMKERFQNIIKPVQKKKKPIIIALLCVVALTSSVITLSAVKEEKRPMVSSAKESNMDNVLTKEEKTVTFLVVGVDSNDKKIGRADSIVLLNWNPDNRMLSVRNLCRDMYVDVPGQEKNKLGYAYYAGGMDLLKKTVIQNLDVTVDYGMTVNYEGFEKIVNLLGGVTIDITKEEANYLNNTNYISQKKNRTIVAGENKLNGNQALGYARVRHIDTSTGQQNDFGRIERLQTLLRAVLSEMDSLKITDYRALFKEGFRNVDSEMTVLDGISHMESLLKANYTVTCKTIPVEGSYQPKRSSEGMSVLDWNAELNKRAVK
;
A
#
# COMPACT_ATOMS: atom_id res chain seq x y z
N MET A 1 25.11 7.30 -4.31
CA MET A 1 25.01 7.25 -2.83
C MET A 1 23.78 7.99 -2.31
N VAL A 2 23.59 9.28 -2.64
CA VAL A 2 22.47 10.10 -2.12
C VAL A 2 21.07 9.56 -2.48
N MET A 3 20.84 9.11 -3.72
CA MET A 3 19.56 8.48 -4.12
C MET A 3 19.29 7.15 -3.41
N MET A 4 20.33 6.41 -2.99
CA MET A 4 20.15 5.16 -2.24
C MET A 4 19.67 5.45 -0.82
N LEU A 5 20.19 6.52 -0.20
CA LEU A 5 19.81 6.91 1.15
C LEU A 5 18.34 7.31 1.25
N SER A 6 17.84 8.10 0.29
CA SER A 6 16.44 8.48 0.25
C SER A 6 15.49 7.29 0.05
N ASN A 7 15.88 6.31 -0.75
CA ASN A 7 15.08 5.09 -0.93
C ASN A 7 15.05 4.23 0.34
N VAL A 8 16.18 4.12 1.06
CA VAL A 8 16.24 3.43 2.35
C VAL A 8 15.35 4.14 3.38
N PHE A 9 15.44 5.47 3.46
CA PHE A 9 14.61 6.25 4.38
C PHE A 9 13.11 6.08 4.10
N LEU A 10 12.68 6.14 2.83
CA LEU A 10 11.29 5.92 2.45
C LEU A 10 10.80 4.51 2.81
N GLY A 11 11.62 3.48 2.59
CA GLY A 11 11.29 2.11 3.01
C GLY A 11 11.16 1.98 4.53
N VAL A 12 12.05 2.63 5.29
CA VAL A 12 11.98 2.66 6.76
C VAL A 12 10.73 3.42 7.22
N LEU A 13 10.36 4.50 6.56
CA LEU A 13 9.15 5.29 6.87
C LEU A 13 7.89 4.47 6.63
N GLU A 14 7.80 3.76 5.50
CA GLU A 14 6.69 2.87 5.17
C GLU A 14 6.55 1.75 6.22
N VAL A 15 7.65 1.06 6.53
CA VAL A 15 7.68 0.02 7.57
C VAL A 15 7.28 0.59 8.93
N SER A 16 7.70 1.82 9.26
CA SER A 16 7.34 2.50 10.51
C SER A 16 5.84 2.75 10.63
N ILE A 17 5.20 3.21 9.56
CA ILE A 17 3.77 3.56 9.54
C ILE A 17 2.94 2.28 9.68
N LEU A 18 3.22 1.27 8.85
CA LEU A 18 2.50 0.00 8.88
C LEU A 18 2.67 -0.73 10.21
N SER A 19 3.91 -0.78 10.72
CA SER A 19 4.20 -1.43 12.00
C SER A 19 3.64 -0.63 13.17
N GLY A 20 3.50 0.70 13.07
CA GLY A 20 2.86 1.54 14.08
C GLY A 20 1.39 1.13 14.34
N ILE A 21 0.64 0.84 13.28
CA ILE A 21 -0.74 0.34 13.37
C ILE A 21 -0.76 -1.02 14.08
N LEU A 22 0.14 -1.93 13.67
CA LEU A 22 0.21 -3.28 14.24
C LEU A 22 0.64 -3.26 15.72
N ILE A 23 1.57 -2.39 16.10
CA ILE A 23 1.93 -2.13 17.50
C ILE A 23 0.69 -1.64 18.27
N GLY A 24 -0.07 -0.70 17.71
CA GLY A 24 -1.30 -0.20 18.32
C GLY A 24 -2.30 -1.32 18.60
N ILE A 25 -2.56 -2.19 17.62
CA ILE A 25 -3.42 -3.38 17.79
C ILE A 25 -2.86 -4.30 18.88
N MET A 26 -1.55 -4.56 18.86
CA MET A 26 -0.92 -5.46 19.83
C MET A 26 -0.97 -4.90 21.26
N LEU A 27 -0.86 -3.58 21.45
CA LEU A 27 -1.04 -2.92 22.75
C LEU A 27 -2.47 -3.11 23.28
N ILE A 28 -3.48 -3.01 22.41
CA ILE A 28 -4.89 -3.23 22.77
C ILE A 28 -5.11 -4.71 23.13
N VAL A 29 -4.60 -5.63 22.31
CA VAL A 29 -4.67 -7.08 22.56
C VAL A 29 -4.02 -7.43 23.89
N ASN A 30 -2.82 -6.90 24.17
CA ASN A 30 -2.14 -7.12 25.44
C ASN A 30 -2.98 -6.62 26.63
N ARG A 31 -3.63 -5.47 26.49
CA ARG A 31 -4.48 -4.88 27.53
C ARG A 31 -5.77 -5.66 27.78
N VAL A 32 -6.42 -6.18 26.75
CA VAL A 32 -7.74 -6.86 26.85
C VAL A 32 -7.57 -8.34 27.16
N LEU A 33 -6.55 -8.98 26.60
CA LEU A 33 -6.40 -10.43 26.58
C LEU A 33 -5.17 -10.93 27.36
N GLY A 34 -4.34 -10.04 27.92
CA GLY A 34 -3.13 -10.39 28.66
C GLY A 34 -3.36 -11.34 29.85
N ASN A 35 -4.54 -11.29 30.47
CA ASN A 35 -4.90 -12.19 31.56
C ASN A 35 -5.34 -13.60 31.10
N ARG A 36 -5.68 -13.76 29.81
CA ARG A 36 -6.20 -15.04 29.26
C ARG A 36 -5.12 -15.94 28.66
N TYR A 37 -3.97 -15.36 28.30
CA TYR A 37 -2.92 -16.05 27.54
C TYR A 37 -1.56 -16.03 28.24
N SER A 38 -0.75 -17.04 27.97
CA SER A 38 0.61 -17.14 28.52
C SER A 38 1.49 -15.97 28.03
N LEU A 39 2.09 -15.25 28.99
CA LEU A 39 2.94 -14.06 28.75
C LEU A 39 4.13 -14.35 27.82
N ARG A 40 4.66 -15.59 27.86
CA ARG A 40 5.72 -16.05 26.95
C ARG A 40 5.35 -15.99 25.47
N TRP A 41 4.08 -16.25 25.13
CA TRP A 41 3.64 -16.18 23.73
C TRP A 41 3.43 -14.73 23.27
N ILE A 42 2.91 -13.89 24.17
CA ILE A 42 2.83 -12.44 23.94
C ILE A 42 4.24 -11.87 23.68
N GLN A 43 5.23 -12.32 24.47
CA GLN A 43 6.64 -11.96 24.27
C GLN A 43 7.20 -12.41 22.92
N ALA A 44 6.87 -13.64 22.49
CA ALA A 44 7.27 -14.14 21.19
C ALA A 44 6.66 -13.33 20.03
N LEU A 45 5.40 -12.87 20.18
CA LEU A 45 4.77 -11.99 19.18
C LEU A 45 5.44 -10.62 19.11
N TRP A 46 5.78 -10.03 20.25
CA TRP A 46 6.58 -8.81 20.28
C TRP A 46 7.94 -8.99 19.63
N LEU A 47 8.61 -10.13 19.86
CA LEU A 47 9.90 -10.43 19.24
C LEU A 47 9.78 -10.53 17.71
N LEU A 48 8.74 -11.19 17.21
CA LEU A 48 8.48 -11.29 15.78
C LEU A 48 8.27 -9.90 15.15
N LEU A 49 7.45 -9.06 15.80
CA LEU A 49 7.22 -7.69 15.38
C LEU A 49 8.50 -6.84 15.41
N ALA A 50 9.34 -7.03 16.42
CA ALA A 50 10.62 -6.34 16.55
C ALA A 50 11.60 -6.75 15.44
N ILE A 51 11.73 -8.05 15.14
CA ILE A 51 12.57 -8.53 14.04
C ILE A 51 12.10 -7.95 12.71
N ARG A 52 10.79 -7.90 12.47
CA ARG A 52 10.21 -7.31 11.26
C ARG A 52 10.59 -5.84 11.08
N LEU A 53 10.56 -5.04 12.15
CA LEU A 53 10.91 -3.61 12.08
C LEU A 53 12.34 -3.37 11.57
N LEU A 54 13.26 -4.33 11.77
CA LEU A 54 14.62 -4.24 11.26
C LEU A 54 14.78 -4.68 9.80
N LEU A 55 13.84 -5.44 9.24
CA LEU A 55 13.95 -5.96 7.89
C LEU A 55 13.48 -4.87 6.92
N PRO A 56 14.38 -4.26 6.12
CA PRO A 56 13.95 -3.38 5.04
C PRO A 56 13.19 -4.24 4.03
N MET A 57 12.02 -3.79 3.58
CA MET A 57 11.22 -4.47 2.55
C MET A 57 12.03 -4.79 1.28
N ASN A 58 13.16 -4.10 1.08
CA ASN A 58 14.03 -4.21 -0.08
C ASN A 58 15.23 -5.18 0.09
N ALA A 59 15.41 -5.81 1.27
CA ALA A 59 16.50 -6.78 1.48
C ALA A 59 16.18 -8.19 0.94
N ILE A 60 14.94 -8.41 0.54
CA ILE A 60 14.53 -9.53 -0.29
C ILE A 60 14.46 -8.96 -1.70
N ASP A 61 15.33 -9.42 -2.62
CA ASP A 61 15.31 -9.08 -4.05
C ASP A 61 14.07 -9.69 -4.74
N ILE A 62 12.89 -9.35 -4.25
CA ILE A 62 11.67 -9.38 -5.05
C ILE A 62 11.61 -7.99 -5.67
N THR A 63 11.97 -7.94 -6.95
CA THR A 63 11.89 -6.75 -7.79
C THR A 63 10.49 -6.14 -7.74
N VAL A 64 10.32 -5.14 -6.88
CA VAL A 64 9.17 -4.24 -6.89
C VAL A 64 9.59 -2.95 -7.61
N PRO A 65 8.85 -2.49 -8.63
CA PRO A 65 9.05 -1.18 -9.24
C PRO A 65 8.48 -0.12 -8.28
N THR A 66 9.25 0.23 -7.25
CA THR A 66 8.89 1.35 -6.38
C THR A 66 8.96 2.65 -7.18
N GLN A 67 7.99 3.54 -6.96
CA GLN A 67 7.83 4.87 -7.58
C GLN A 67 9.11 5.76 -7.52
N ALA A 68 10.12 5.38 -6.73
CA ALA A 68 11.46 5.94 -6.77
C ALA A 68 12.22 5.68 -8.09
N LYS A 69 11.95 4.57 -8.79
CA LYS A 69 12.47 4.32 -10.15
C LYS A 69 11.85 5.26 -11.16
N ALA A 70 10.55 5.56 -11.07
CA ALA A 70 9.92 6.56 -11.93
C ALA A 70 10.52 7.95 -11.72
N LEU A 71 10.74 8.35 -10.46
CA LEU A 71 11.41 9.62 -10.15
C LEU A 71 12.86 9.65 -10.66
N ASN A 72 13.62 8.57 -10.50
CA ASN A 72 15.01 8.51 -10.96
C ASN A 72 15.14 8.39 -12.49
N THR A 73 14.17 7.76 -13.16
CA THR A 73 14.10 7.70 -14.64
C THR A 73 13.71 9.06 -15.22
N ILE A 74 12.77 9.77 -14.59
CA ILE A 74 12.40 11.14 -14.95
C ILE A 74 13.58 12.10 -14.71
N VAL A 75 14.28 11.97 -13.59
CA VAL A 75 15.47 12.79 -13.29
C VAL A 75 16.60 12.53 -14.29
N LYS A 76 16.85 11.27 -14.67
CA LYS A 76 17.83 10.96 -15.72
C LYS A 76 17.42 11.51 -17.09
N SER A 77 16.15 11.39 -17.48
CA SER A 77 15.66 11.94 -18.74
C SER A 77 15.68 13.47 -18.79
N VAL A 78 15.56 14.15 -17.65
CA VAL A 78 15.64 15.61 -17.57
C VAL A 78 17.09 16.11 -17.54
N GLU A 79 18.00 15.42 -16.85
CA GLU A 79 19.45 15.73 -16.88
C GLU A 79 20.06 15.52 -18.28
N GLU A 80 19.58 14.54 -19.05
CA GLU A 80 19.98 14.35 -20.46
C GLU A 80 19.42 15.46 -21.36
N ASN A 81 18.16 15.87 -21.18
CA ASN A 81 17.57 16.96 -21.97
C ASN A 81 18.21 18.33 -21.73
N GLN A 82 18.67 18.64 -20.52
CA GLN A 82 19.40 19.89 -20.22
C GLN A 82 20.79 19.97 -20.89
N LYS A 83 21.47 18.84 -21.05
CA LYS A 83 22.75 18.77 -21.80
C LYS A 83 22.54 18.94 -23.31
N VAL A 84 21.43 18.44 -23.86
CA VAL A 84 21.10 18.61 -25.28
C VAL A 84 20.73 20.07 -25.60
N VAL A 85 19.96 20.74 -24.74
CA VAL A 85 19.57 22.16 -24.95
C VAL A 85 20.78 23.10 -24.88
N SER A 86 21.71 22.90 -23.93
CA SER A 86 22.93 23.70 -23.83
C SER A 86 23.91 23.49 -25.00
N SER A 87 23.88 22.31 -25.64
CA SER A 87 24.68 22.03 -26.86
C SER A 87 24.07 22.58 -28.17
N ARG A 88 22.78 22.95 -28.18
CA ARG A 88 22.09 23.52 -29.35
C ARG A 88 22.23 25.05 -29.41
N VAL A 89 22.25 25.72 -28.26
CA VAL A 89 22.43 27.19 -28.18
C VAL A 89 23.81 27.64 -28.66
N SER A 90 24.84 26.78 -28.55
CA SER A 90 26.20 27.09 -29.05
C SER A 90 26.39 26.88 -30.56
N LYS A 91 25.45 26.24 -31.26
CA LYS A 91 25.57 25.94 -32.71
C LYS A 91 24.73 26.83 -33.63
N GLN A 92 23.91 27.73 -33.09
CA GLN A 92 23.02 28.60 -33.86
C GLN A 92 23.48 30.07 -33.85
N GLY A 93 24.80 30.26 -33.83
CA GLY A 93 25.48 31.56 -33.84
C GLY A 93 26.27 31.83 -35.13
N SER A 94 25.83 31.33 -36.28
CA SER A 94 26.26 31.88 -37.59
C SER A 94 25.37 31.33 -38.71
N ILE A 95 24.58 32.17 -39.37
CA ILE A 95 24.44 32.30 -40.84
C ILE A 95 23.35 33.36 -41.13
N HIS A 96 23.61 34.08 -42.22
CA HIS A 96 23.15 35.40 -42.66
C HIS A 96 21.67 35.80 -42.63
N LYS A 97 21.55 37.13 -42.47
CA LYS A 97 20.45 38.02 -42.87
C LYS A 97 20.07 37.85 -44.34
N ASN A 98 18.77 37.81 -44.62
CA ASN A 98 18.17 38.61 -45.68
C ASN A 98 16.67 38.84 -45.44
N SER A 99 16.25 40.06 -45.78
CA SER A 99 14.97 40.69 -45.46
C SER A 99 13.84 40.29 -46.42
N ALA A 100 12.62 40.55 -45.94
CA ALA A 100 11.37 40.73 -46.67
C ALA A 100 10.51 39.49 -46.97
N VAL A 101 9.70 39.07 -45.98
CA VAL A 101 8.24 38.99 -46.10
C VAL A 101 7.64 39.20 -44.70
N GLN A 102 7.01 40.35 -44.49
CA GLN A 102 6.21 40.67 -43.31
C GLN A 102 4.76 40.21 -43.56
N LYS A 103 4.23 39.26 -42.79
CA LYS A 103 2.81 39.28 -42.44
C LYS A 103 2.56 38.62 -41.08
N ARG A 104 2.09 39.47 -40.17
CA ARG A 104 1.71 39.29 -38.77
C ARG A 104 0.87 38.03 -38.51
N ILE A 105 1.26 37.24 -37.52
CA ILE A 105 0.36 36.66 -36.51
C ILE A 105 1.13 36.72 -35.17
N ASP A 106 0.57 37.42 -34.19
CA ASP A 106 1.10 37.51 -32.83
C ASP A 106 1.06 36.12 -32.17
N VAL A 107 2.20 35.42 -32.19
CA VAL A 107 2.47 34.21 -31.42
C VAL A 107 3.57 34.59 -30.43
N ASN A 108 3.23 35.16 -29.28
CA ASN A 108 4.23 35.44 -28.24
C ASN A 108 3.73 35.34 -26.79
N THR A 109 2.58 34.71 -26.56
CA THR A 109 2.06 34.48 -25.21
C THR A 109 2.19 33.03 -24.74
N ASN A 110 2.28 32.04 -25.64
CA ASN A 110 2.35 30.62 -25.25
C ASN A 110 3.77 30.10 -24.97
N GLU A 111 4.79 30.61 -25.66
CA GLU A 111 6.18 30.19 -25.38
C GLU A 111 6.66 30.68 -24.01
N ASN A 112 6.29 31.90 -23.61
CA ASN A 112 6.61 32.44 -22.29
C ASN A 112 5.88 31.71 -21.16
N PHE A 113 4.68 31.17 -21.41
CA PHE A 113 3.90 30.44 -20.40
C PHE A 113 4.37 28.99 -20.25
N ASP A 114 4.67 28.28 -21.34
CA ASP A 114 5.19 26.91 -21.28
C ASP A 114 6.63 26.87 -20.73
N VAL A 115 7.47 27.88 -21.01
CA VAL A 115 8.79 28.03 -20.38
C VAL A 115 8.64 28.33 -18.88
N GLN A 116 7.71 29.21 -18.48
CA GLN A 116 7.47 29.49 -17.05
C GLN A 116 6.91 28.28 -16.28
N VAL A 117 6.01 27.50 -16.90
CA VAL A 117 5.40 26.32 -16.27
C VAL A 117 6.41 25.18 -16.19
N SER A 118 7.23 24.99 -17.22
CA SER A 118 8.36 24.04 -17.22
C SER A 118 9.42 24.42 -16.18
N GLU A 119 9.78 25.70 -16.08
CA GLU A 119 10.69 26.21 -15.06
C GLU A 119 10.13 26.01 -13.66
N LYS A 120 8.85 26.34 -13.41
CA LYS A 120 8.19 26.13 -12.11
C LYS A 120 8.07 24.66 -11.73
N MET A 121 7.78 23.77 -12.68
CA MET A 121 7.71 22.33 -12.45
C MET A 121 9.09 21.73 -12.20
N SER A 122 10.10 22.14 -12.96
CA SER A 122 11.50 21.72 -12.72
C SER A 122 12.01 22.23 -11.37
N ALA A 123 11.65 23.46 -10.98
CA ALA A 123 11.95 24.03 -9.68
C ALA A 123 11.24 23.22 -8.58
N LEU A 124 9.97 22.86 -8.75
CA LEU A 124 9.24 22.04 -7.79
C LEU A 124 9.85 20.65 -7.61
N PHE A 125 10.22 19.96 -8.70
CA PHE A 125 10.91 18.66 -8.61
C PHE A 125 12.29 18.79 -7.96
N THR A 126 13.00 19.87 -8.24
CA THR A 126 14.29 20.20 -7.63
C THR A 126 14.12 20.43 -6.12
N ILE A 127 13.10 21.18 -5.72
CA ILE A 127 12.73 21.41 -4.32
C ILE A 127 12.36 20.09 -3.63
N ILE A 128 11.56 19.23 -4.27
CA ILE A 128 11.18 17.92 -3.71
C ILE A 128 12.40 17.01 -3.57
N ARG A 129 13.28 16.96 -4.59
CA ARG A 129 14.50 16.13 -4.58
C ARG A 129 15.45 16.59 -3.47
N TYR A 130 15.76 17.88 -3.39
CA TYR A 130 16.61 18.41 -2.33
C TYR A 130 15.96 18.33 -0.95
N GLY A 131 14.64 18.50 -0.87
CA GLY A 131 13.86 18.30 0.36
C GLY A 131 13.96 16.87 0.88
N LEU A 132 13.81 15.87 0.00
CA LEU A 132 13.92 14.46 0.36
C LEU A 132 15.34 14.10 0.80
N ILE A 133 16.36 14.65 0.13
CA ILE A 133 17.77 14.49 0.53
C ILE A 133 18.01 15.11 1.90
N GLY A 134 17.49 16.31 2.14
CA GLY A 134 17.57 17.00 3.43
C GLY A 134 16.95 16.18 4.56
N ILE A 135 15.72 15.70 4.39
CA ILE A 135 15.03 14.87 5.40
C ILE A 135 15.78 13.55 5.64
N SER A 136 16.26 12.91 4.58
CA SER A 136 17.04 11.66 4.71
C SER A 136 18.34 11.88 5.48
N SER A 137 18.98 13.03 5.28
CA SER A 137 20.22 13.40 5.97
C SER A 137 19.97 13.70 7.46
N ILE A 138 18.86 14.38 7.78
CA ILE A 138 18.40 14.60 9.15
C ILE A 138 18.12 13.25 9.85
N TRP A 139 17.50 12.31 9.14
CA TRP A 139 17.24 10.98 9.68
C TRP A 139 18.53 10.21 10.03
N VAL A 140 19.53 10.20 9.13
CA VAL A 140 20.85 9.60 9.42
C VAL A 140 21.55 10.29 10.57
N LEU A 141 21.54 11.62 10.61
CA LEU A 141 22.12 12.38 11.72
C LEU A 141 21.45 11.99 13.04
N GLY A 142 20.12 11.84 13.06
CA GLY A 142 19.37 11.33 14.21
C GLY A 142 19.83 9.94 14.65
N ILE A 143 20.03 9.00 13.70
CA ILE A 143 20.59 7.67 13.98
C ILE A 143 21.97 7.77 14.62
N ILE A 144 22.87 8.57 14.04
CA ILE A 144 24.26 8.72 14.53
C ILE A 144 24.24 9.31 15.95
N LEU A 145 23.48 10.37 16.19
CA LEU A 145 23.37 11.02 17.49
C LEU A 145 22.81 10.04 18.53
N GLN A 146 21.72 9.35 18.20
CA GLN A 146 21.06 8.42 19.12
C GLN A 146 21.94 7.19 19.43
N PHE A 147 22.59 6.63 18.41
CA PHE A 147 23.51 5.51 18.57
C PHE A 147 24.75 5.91 19.39
N SER A 148 25.32 7.08 19.11
CA SER A 148 26.46 7.61 19.86
C SER A 148 26.10 7.83 21.32
N ARG A 149 24.92 8.41 21.58
CA ARG A 149 24.38 8.58 22.93
C ARG A 149 24.31 7.24 23.67
N TYR A 150 23.71 6.21 23.07
CA TYR A 150 23.62 4.88 23.69
C TYR A 150 24.98 4.22 23.91
N SER A 151 25.87 4.32 22.92
CA SER A 151 27.20 3.72 22.99
C SER A 151 28.05 4.36 24.08
N ILE A 152 28.08 5.70 24.14
CA ILE A 152 28.82 6.45 25.16
C ILE A 152 28.27 6.15 26.55
N SER A 153 26.94 6.19 26.72
CA SER A 153 26.29 5.83 27.99
C SER A 153 26.67 4.42 28.43
N TYR A 154 26.61 3.44 27.53
CA TYR A 154 26.98 2.05 27.84
C TYR A 154 28.45 1.90 28.21
N ILE A 155 29.37 2.55 27.50
CA ILE A 155 30.81 2.51 27.78
C ILE A 155 31.11 3.13 29.15
N ILE A 156 30.56 4.31 29.44
CA ILE A 156 30.74 4.97 30.74
C ILE A 156 30.19 4.10 31.87
N PHE A 157 29.00 3.50 31.68
CA PHE A 157 28.41 2.58 32.64
C PHE A 157 29.30 1.37 32.90
N MET A 158 29.73 0.69 31.86
CA MET A 158 30.57 -0.51 31.99
C MET A 158 31.92 -0.20 32.63
N LYS A 159 32.51 0.97 32.33
CA LYS A 159 33.75 1.43 32.98
C LYS A 159 33.54 1.66 34.47
N LYS A 160 32.48 2.39 34.87
CA LYS A 160 32.14 2.62 36.29
C LYS A 160 31.82 1.32 37.01
N LEU A 161 31.11 0.41 36.36
CA LEU A 161 30.70 -0.87 36.92
C LEU A 161 31.90 -1.77 37.20
N ASN A 162 32.82 -1.91 36.23
CA ASN A 162 33.97 -2.78 36.38
C ASN A 162 35.01 -2.27 37.39
N GLN A 163 34.99 -0.98 37.77
CA GLN A 163 35.91 -0.42 38.76
C GLN A 163 35.64 -0.92 40.19
N ASP A 164 34.38 -1.08 40.57
CA ASP A 164 33.99 -1.39 41.96
C ASP A 164 33.34 -2.77 42.13
N ASN A 165 33.34 -3.58 41.08
CA ASN A 165 32.77 -4.93 41.12
C ASN A 165 33.65 -5.88 41.91
N VAL A 166 33.15 -6.35 43.05
CA VAL A 166 33.78 -7.40 43.85
C VAL A 166 33.09 -8.73 43.55
N ARG A 167 33.84 -9.73 43.10
CA ARG A 167 33.28 -11.06 42.83
C ARG A 167 32.92 -11.72 44.15
N ILE A 168 31.69 -12.19 44.27
CA ILE A 168 31.28 -13.01 45.41
C ILE A 168 31.78 -14.44 45.13
N GLY A 169 32.62 -14.97 46.03
CA GLY A 169 33.21 -16.31 45.92
C GLY A 169 32.17 -17.43 46.08
N ASP A 170 32.60 -18.67 45.81
CA ASP A 170 31.80 -19.90 45.95
C ASP A 170 31.39 -20.08 47.42
N SER A 171 30.27 -19.48 47.79
CA SER A 171 29.63 -19.59 49.09
C SER A 171 28.55 -20.67 49.03
N THR A 172 28.07 -21.16 50.17
CA THR A 172 27.13 -22.30 50.29
C THR A 172 25.87 -22.17 49.42
N TRP A 173 25.36 -20.95 49.20
CA TRP A 173 24.19 -20.69 48.34
C TRP A 173 24.50 -20.73 46.83
N TYR A 174 25.77 -20.63 46.44
CA TYR A 174 26.24 -20.85 45.05
C TYR A 174 25.89 -22.29 44.61
N GLU A 175 25.83 -23.24 45.54
CA GLU A 175 25.40 -24.62 45.28
C GLU A 175 23.90 -24.74 45.00
N SER A 176 23.04 -23.96 45.68
CA SER A 176 21.59 -23.92 45.41
C SER A 176 21.28 -23.39 44.01
N LEU A 177 21.98 -22.34 43.58
CA LEU A 177 21.94 -21.89 42.19
C LEU A 177 22.53 -22.96 41.25
N ARG A 178 23.67 -23.57 41.58
CA ARG A 178 24.32 -24.62 40.78
C ARG A 178 23.43 -25.85 40.56
N ASN A 179 22.62 -26.23 41.54
CA ASN A 179 21.62 -27.29 41.45
C ASN A 179 20.47 -26.93 40.50
N MET A 180 20.04 -25.66 40.45
CA MET A 180 19.14 -25.17 39.39
C MET A 180 19.84 -25.04 38.02
N ASN A 181 21.18 -24.91 38.01
CA ASN A 181 22.01 -24.53 36.87
C ASN A 181 22.66 -25.70 36.12
N GLN A 182 22.18 -26.94 36.26
CA GLN A 182 22.78 -28.13 35.60
C GLN A 182 22.90 -28.03 34.06
N LYS A 183 22.27 -27.04 33.41
CA LYS A 183 22.28 -26.88 31.95
C LYS A 183 23.03 -25.68 31.39
N ASN A 184 23.55 -24.73 32.19
CA ASN A 184 24.20 -23.53 31.64
C ASN A 184 25.48 -23.13 32.40
N SER A 185 26.59 -23.16 31.67
CA SER A 185 27.94 -22.89 32.17
C SER A 185 28.13 -21.46 32.71
N ARG A 186 28.57 -21.36 33.99
CA ARG A 186 29.33 -20.27 34.65
C ARG A 186 28.72 -18.84 34.60
N ILE A 187 27.67 -18.60 35.39
CA ILE A 187 27.20 -17.23 35.72
C ILE A 187 28.03 -16.69 36.90
N ALA A 188 28.68 -15.55 36.73
CA ALA A 188 29.47 -14.91 37.78
C ALA A 188 28.63 -13.87 38.55
N ILE A 189 28.76 -13.85 39.88
CA ILE A 189 28.00 -12.96 40.75
C ILE A 189 28.95 -11.95 41.37
N TYR A 190 28.56 -10.68 41.35
CA TYR A 190 29.34 -9.57 41.86
C TYR A 190 28.50 -8.74 42.83
N THR A 191 29.13 -8.12 43.82
CA THR A 191 28.54 -7.02 44.58
C THR A 191 29.15 -5.69 44.15
N ASN A 192 28.35 -4.63 44.12
CA ASN A 192 28.80 -3.28 43.80
C ASN A 192 28.07 -2.25 44.66
N LYS A 193 28.85 -1.41 45.35
CA LYS A 193 28.32 -0.37 46.27
C LYS A 193 27.60 0.78 45.57
N LYS A 194 27.88 1.02 44.28
CA LYS A 194 27.28 2.11 43.49
C LYS A 194 25.95 1.71 42.87
N VAL A 195 25.57 0.44 42.99
CA VAL A 195 24.32 -0.09 42.46
C VAL A 195 23.26 -0.08 43.56
N SER A 196 22.06 0.41 43.24
CA SER A 196 20.93 0.50 44.17
C SER A 196 19.94 -0.67 44.06
N SER A 197 20.10 -1.53 43.05
CA SER A 197 19.23 -2.69 42.84
C SER A 197 19.96 -3.84 42.16
N PRO A 198 19.60 -5.10 42.48
CA PRO A 198 20.01 -6.24 41.70
C PRO A 198 19.72 -6.04 40.21
N PHE A 199 20.64 -6.46 39.34
CA PHE A 199 20.38 -6.61 37.91
C PHE A 199 21.36 -7.58 37.25
N SER A 200 20.94 -8.12 36.11
CA SER A 200 21.72 -9.01 35.24
C SER A 200 22.33 -8.25 34.07
N VAL A 201 23.57 -8.60 33.70
CA VAL A 201 24.31 -7.94 32.60
C VAL A 201 25.17 -8.93 31.81
N GLY A 202 25.34 -8.64 30.52
CA GLY A 202 26.28 -9.34 29.64
C GLY A 202 25.63 -10.38 28.75
N VAL A 203 26.07 -10.42 27.49
CA VAL A 203 25.57 -11.35 26.46
C VAL A 203 26.38 -12.66 26.45
N LEU A 204 27.70 -12.55 26.25
CA LEU A 204 28.62 -13.70 26.21
C LEU A 204 29.10 -14.13 27.60
N LYS A 205 29.40 -13.15 28.46
CA LYS A 205 29.81 -13.36 29.86
C LYS A 205 28.66 -12.88 30.77
N LYS A 206 27.75 -13.79 31.10
CA LYS A 206 26.57 -13.51 31.92
C LYS A 206 26.99 -13.25 33.38
N ARG A 207 26.55 -12.12 33.93
CA ARG A 207 26.87 -11.69 35.29
C ARG A 207 25.61 -11.19 36.00
N ILE A 208 25.50 -11.47 37.30
CA ILE A 208 24.49 -10.86 38.18
C ILE A 208 25.22 -9.92 39.13
N ILE A 209 24.69 -8.70 39.30
CA ILE A 209 25.27 -7.67 40.15
C ILE A 209 24.27 -7.35 41.24
N LEU A 210 24.71 -7.46 42.49
CA LEU A 210 23.92 -7.19 43.68
C LEU A 210 24.42 -5.91 44.35
N PRO A 211 23.53 -5.11 44.96
CA PRO A 211 23.95 -4.02 45.83
C PRO A 211 24.59 -4.59 47.10
N THR A 212 25.32 -3.78 47.85
CA THR A 212 25.94 -4.18 49.12
C THR A 212 24.96 -4.08 50.30
N ILE A 213 23.73 -4.58 50.10
CA ILE A 213 22.67 -4.63 51.10
C ILE A 213 22.60 -6.06 51.64
N SER A 214 22.33 -6.20 52.94
CA SER A 214 22.09 -7.51 53.55
C SER A 214 20.69 -8.01 53.21
N TYR A 215 20.61 -9.20 52.60
CA TYR A 215 19.36 -9.89 52.31
C TYR A 215 19.22 -11.11 53.24
N THR A 216 17.99 -11.43 53.61
CA THR A 216 17.69 -12.76 54.18
C THR A 216 17.88 -13.85 53.12
N GLU A 217 18.05 -15.11 53.53
CA GLU A 217 18.26 -16.22 52.58
C GLU A 217 17.11 -16.35 51.57
N ASP A 218 15.87 -16.24 52.05
CA ASP A 218 14.66 -16.30 51.22
C ASP A 218 14.56 -15.11 50.24
N GLU A 219 14.90 -13.90 50.67
CA GLU A 219 14.92 -12.70 49.81
C GLU A 219 15.98 -12.82 48.72
N LEU A 220 17.17 -13.31 49.09
CA LEU A 220 18.27 -13.51 48.17
C LEU A 220 17.94 -14.61 47.14
N GLU A 221 17.32 -15.73 47.56
CA GLU A 221 16.84 -16.77 46.66
C GLU A 221 15.87 -16.19 45.62
N ALA A 222 14.90 -15.39 46.08
CA ALA A 222 13.89 -14.79 45.20
C ALA A 222 14.52 -13.80 44.20
N ILE A 223 15.44 -12.95 44.64
CA ILE A 223 16.20 -12.01 43.80
C ILE A 223 17.01 -12.77 42.75
N LEU A 224 17.79 -13.76 43.17
CA LEU A 224 18.65 -14.53 42.28
C LEU A 224 17.84 -15.32 41.26
N CYS A 225 16.72 -15.93 41.68
CA CYS A 225 15.80 -16.61 40.78
C CYS A 225 15.21 -15.65 39.72
N HIS A 226 14.87 -14.42 40.12
CA HIS A 226 14.38 -13.38 39.22
C HIS A 226 15.46 -13.00 38.18
N GLU A 227 16.66 -12.64 38.62
CA GLU A 227 17.76 -12.24 37.74
C GLU A 227 18.26 -13.38 36.85
N TYR A 228 18.28 -14.60 37.37
CA TYR A 228 18.59 -15.79 36.60
C TYR A 228 17.56 -16.02 35.48
N THR A 229 16.28 -15.72 35.74
CA THR A 229 15.21 -15.85 34.74
C THR A 229 15.43 -14.88 33.58
N HIS A 230 15.83 -13.62 33.83
CA HIS A 230 16.23 -12.68 32.77
C HIS A 230 17.35 -13.23 31.89
N LEU A 231 18.37 -13.84 32.50
CA LEU A 231 19.50 -14.43 31.80
C LEU A 231 19.14 -15.68 30.97
N CYS A 232 18.18 -16.48 31.44
CA CYS A 232 17.68 -17.65 30.73
C CYS A 232 16.78 -17.28 29.55
N ASN A 233 15.96 -16.24 29.70
CA ASN A 233 15.09 -15.75 28.64
C ASN A 233 15.84 -14.89 27.60
N HIS A 234 17.12 -14.60 27.84
CA HIS A 234 17.94 -13.73 27.00
C HIS A 234 17.36 -12.31 26.85
N ASP A 235 16.75 -11.78 27.92
CA ASP A 235 16.07 -10.48 27.88
C ASP A 235 17.01 -9.33 27.49
N ILE A 236 18.30 -9.44 27.82
CA ILE A 236 19.32 -8.48 27.40
C ILE A 236 19.48 -8.39 25.88
N LEU A 237 19.38 -9.52 25.16
CA LEU A 237 19.46 -9.53 23.69
C LEU A 237 18.23 -8.84 23.09
N PHE A 238 17.06 -9.05 23.67
CA PHE A 238 15.84 -8.41 23.20
C PHE A 238 15.85 -6.89 23.54
N LYS A 239 16.36 -6.48 24.71
CA LYS A 239 16.59 -5.06 25.02
C LYS A 239 17.57 -4.39 24.05
N MET A 240 18.64 -5.10 23.65
CA MET A 240 19.55 -4.62 22.60
C MET A 240 18.84 -4.46 21.25
N LEU A 241 18.03 -5.44 20.85
CA LEU A 241 17.23 -5.37 19.63
C LEU A 241 16.29 -4.15 19.64
N LEU A 242 15.56 -3.92 20.73
CA LEU A 242 14.69 -2.75 20.89
C LEU A 242 15.47 -1.43 20.80
N CYS A 243 16.70 -1.39 21.34
CA CYS A 243 17.57 -0.22 21.24
C CYS A 243 17.93 0.11 19.78
N ILE A 244 18.26 -0.91 18.98
CA ILE A 244 18.56 -0.74 17.55
C ILE A 244 17.31 -0.23 16.82
N ILE A 245 16.16 -0.85 17.05
CA ILE A 245 14.88 -0.45 16.44
C ILE A 245 14.55 1.00 16.79
N LYS A 246 14.66 1.37 18.06
CA LYS A 246 14.40 2.74 18.53
C LYS A 246 15.38 3.76 17.95
N THR A 247 16.61 3.36 17.68
CA THR A 247 17.60 4.20 17.01
C THR A 247 17.21 4.44 15.55
N VAL A 248 16.82 3.40 14.82
CA VAL A 248 16.41 3.48 13.40
C VAL A 248 15.09 4.25 13.24
N HIS A 249 14.14 4.01 14.14
CA HIS A 249 12.78 4.54 14.11
C HIS A 249 12.56 5.62 15.19
N TRP A 250 13.58 6.42 15.48
CA TRP A 250 13.58 7.38 16.59
C TRP A 250 12.40 8.37 16.56
N PHE A 251 11.86 8.65 15.37
CA PHE A 251 10.71 9.53 15.13
C PHE A 251 9.35 8.88 15.45
N ASN A 252 9.27 7.56 15.61
CA ASN A 252 8.01 6.84 15.75
C ASN A 252 7.60 6.63 17.23
N PRO A 253 6.56 7.31 17.74
CA PRO A 253 6.14 7.21 19.15
C PRO A 253 5.61 5.83 19.54
N PHE A 254 5.14 5.02 18.59
CA PHE A 254 4.64 3.68 18.88
C PHE A 254 5.77 2.72 19.29
N ILE A 255 6.99 2.93 18.81
CA ILE A 255 8.16 2.12 19.17
C ILE A 255 8.49 2.27 20.66
N TYR A 256 8.40 3.49 21.19
CA TYR A 256 8.60 3.74 22.62
C TYR A 256 7.51 3.07 23.47
N LYS A 257 6.25 3.07 23.00
CA LYS A 257 5.17 2.34 23.68
C LYS A 257 5.37 0.83 23.63
N MET A 258 5.86 0.31 22.50
CA MET A 258 6.23 -1.10 22.35
C MET A 258 7.34 -1.49 23.32
N GLU A 259 8.44 -0.72 23.38
CA GLU A 259 9.55 -0.97 24.32
C GLU A 259 9.05 -1.06 25.77
N ARG A 260 8.22 -0.10 26.21
CA ARG A 260 7.62 -0.12 27.55
C ARG A 260 6.77 -1.36 27.79
N ALA A 261 5.91 -1.73 26.83
CA ALA A 261 5.04 -2.90 26.95
C ALA A 261 5.85 -4.22 26.99
N VAL A 262 6.93 -4.31 26.21
CA VAL A 262 7.83 -5.46 26.18
C VAL A 262 8.61 -5.59 27.48
N ASN A 263 9.19 -4.49 27.97
CA ASN A 263 9.91 -4.47 29.24
C ASN A 263 8.99 -4.88 30.41
N HIS A 264 7.77 -4.32 30.47
CA HIS A 264 6.77 -4.74 31.46
C HIS A 264 6.45 -6.23 31.39
N ASN A 265 6.31 -6.77 30.18
CA ASN A 265 6.03 -8.20 29.99
C ASN A 265 7.22 -9.08 30.43
N MET A 266 8.47 -8.63 30.25
CA MET A 266 9.66 -9.32 30.76
C MET A 266 9.62 -9.44 32.28
N GLU A 267 9.31 -8.34 32.98
CA GLU A 267 9.18 -8.32 34.44
C GLU A 267 8.10 -9.30 34.92
N LEU A 268 6.93 -9.29 34.28
CA LEU A 268 5.83 -10.21 34.63
C LEU A 268 6.19 -11.68 34.41
N ILE A 269 6.97 -12.01 33.37
CA ILE A 269 7.44 -13.38 33.11
C ILE A 269 8.41 -13.82 34.20
N CYS A 270 9.30 -12.93 34.65
CA CYS A 270 10.25 -13.21 35.72
C CYS A 270 9.52 -13.37 37.06
N ASP A 271 8.60 -12.47 37.39
CA ASP A 271 7.73 -12.58 38.57
C ASP A 271 6.95 -13.91 38.57
N GLU A 272 6.37 -14.31 37.42
CA GLU A 272 5.64 -15.59 37.29
C GLU A 272 6.55 -16.81 37.50
N ALA A 273 7.82 -16.74 37.08
CA ALA A 273 8.79 -17.82 37.26
C ALA A 273 9.18 -18.01 38.73
N VAL A 274 9.40 -16.91 39.47
CA VAL A 274 9.78 -16.94 40.89
C VAL A 274 8.66 -17.52 41.75
N ILE A 275 7.41 -17.11 41.50
CA ILE A 275 6.26 -17.51 42.33
C ILE A 275 5.65 -18.87 41.95
N ARG A 276 6.13 -19.51 40.89
CA ARG A 276 5.57 -20.77 40.38
C ARG A 276 5.72 -21.88 41.42
N ASN A 277 4.61 -22.54 41.75
CA ASN A 277 4.54 -23.62 42.74
C ASN A 277 4.98 -23.20 44.16
N ARG A 278 4.97 -21.90 44.49
CA ARG A 278 5.29 -21.39 45.83
C ARG A 278 4.02 -21.04 46.60
N LYS A 279 4.06 -21.20 47.93
CA LYS A 279 2.96 -20.85 48.86
C LYS A 279 2.74 -19.33 48.92
N LEU A 280 1.55 -18.91 49.36
CA LEU A 280 1.19 -17.48 49.46
C LEU A 280 2.16 -16.66 50.31
N GLU A 281 2.67 -17.23 51.41
CA GLU A 281 3.66 -16.60 52.31
C GLU A 281 4.93 -16.18 51.56
N TYR A 282 5.50 -17.09 50.76
CA TYR A 282 6.68 -16.80 49.93
C TYR A 282 6.39 -15.71 48.89
N ARG A 283 5.18 -15.69 48.32
CA ARG A 283 4.77 -14.68 47.33
C ARG A 283 4.64 -13.29 47.95
N GLN A 284 4.16 -13.21 49.20
CA GLN A 284 4.09 -11.97 49.96
C GLN A 284 5.48 -11.48 50.37
N MET A 285 6.35 -12.37 50.82
CA MET A 285 7.75 -12.07 51.10
C MET A 285 8.41 -11.49 49.86
N TYR A 286 8.32 -12.17 48.71
CA TYR A 286 8.88 -11.70 47.45
C TYR A 286 8.34 -10.32 47.04
N GLY A 287 7.03 -10.08 47.17
CA GLY A 287 6.44 -8.78 46.93
C GLY A 287 7.02 -7.67 47.82
N ARG A 288 7.25 -7.96 49.12
CA ARG A 288 7.91 -7.02 50.03
C ARG A 288 9.36 -6.78 49.64
N THR A 289 10.10 -7.80 49.21
CA THR A 289 11.47 -7.67 48.70
C THR A 289 11.52 -6.68 47.55
N ILE A 290 10.62 -6.80 46.56
CA ILE A 290 10.54 -5.86 45.43
C ILE A 290 10.26 -4.42 45.91
N LEU A 291 9.30 -4.23 46.83
CA LEU A 291 9.00 -2.90 47.38
C LEU A 291 10.20 -2.28 48.10
N ASN A 292 10.90 -3.08 48.91
CA ASN A 292 12.07 -2.62 49.64
C ASN A 292 13.18 -2.22 48.66
N THR A 293 13.46 -3.05 47.64
CA THR A 293 14.44 -2.69 46.61
C THR A 293 14.09 -1.41 45.86
N LEU A 294 12.80 -1.14 45.60
CA LEU A 294 12.35 0.09 44.94
C LEU A 294 12.47 1.33 45.84
N LYS A 295 12.25 1.17 47.15
CA LYS A 295 12.43 2.25 48.11
C LYS A 295 13.88 2.71 48.13
N GLU A 296 14.81 1.76 48.20
CA GLU A 296 16.27 2.02 48.14
C GLU A 296 16.69 2.66 46.81
N MET A 297 16.03 2.34 45.69
CA MET A 297 16.26 3.02 44.40
C MET A 297 15.83 4.49 44.40
N SER A 298 14.72 4.83 45.08
CA SER A 298 14.19 6.19 45.13
C SER A 298 15.04 7.13 45.99
N GLU A 299 15.84 6.57 46.90
CA GLU A 299 16.64 7.32 47.88
C GLU A 299 18.14 7.37 47.50
N GLY A 300 18.59 6.58 46.52
CA GLY A 300 19.99 6.52 46.05
C GLY A 300 20.32 7.36 44.80
N PRO A 301 21.61 7.60 44.50
CA PRO A 301 22.02 8.32 43.30
C PRO A 301 21.58 7.54 42.05
N VAL A 302 20.79 8.21 41.21
CA VAL A 302 20.18 7.64 40.00
C VAL A 302 21.29 7.15 39.06
N ASN A 303 21.43 5.84 38.90
CA ASN A 303 22.39 5.25 37.96
C ASN A 303 21.94 5.52 36.53
N CYS A 304 22.41 6.63 35.97
CA CYS A 304 21.97 7.21 34.70
C CYS A 304 21.87 6.23 33.51
N CYS A 305 22.46 5.04 33.55
CA CYS A 305 22.46 4.11 32.42
C CYS A 305 21.56 2.87 32.58
N ALA A 306 21.14 2.50 33.78
CA ALA A 306 19.99 1.61 33.96
C ALA A 306 18.69 2.37 33.63
N THR A 307 18.66 3.67 33.90
CA THR A 307 17.57 4.60 33.58
C THR A 307 17.52 5.09 32.14
N TYR A 308 18.59 5.01 31.33
CA TYR A 308 18.49 5.36 29.90
C TYR A 308 17.71 4.34 29.05
N PHE A 309 17.44 3.14 29.59
CA PHE A 309 16.47 2.18 29.05
C PHE A 309 15.06 2.34 29.63
N ASN A 310 14.89 3.17 30.67
CA ASN A 310 13.63 3.58 31.28
C ASN A 310 13.46 5.11 31.15
N ASP A 311 13.83 5.67 29.99
CA ASP A 311 13.75 7.10 29.71
C ASP A 311 12.25 7.49 29.61
N PHE A 312 11.67 7.86 30.75
CA PHE A 312 10.58 8.84 30.99
C PHE A 312 10.11 8.64 32.43
N GLY A 313 10.88 9.16 33.37
CA GLY A 313 10.53 9.17 34.78
C GLY A 313 9.19 9.86 35.05
N GLY A 314 8.41 9.27 35.96
CA GLY A 314 7.36 9.96 36.70
C GLY A 314 5.96 9.92 36.10
N SER A 315 5.70 9.15 35.02
CA SER A 315 4.35 9.07 34.46
C SER A 315 3.47 8.06 35.22
N GLU A 316 2.17 8.36 35.30
CA GLU A 316 1.10 7.48 35.82
C GLU A 316 1.19 6.02 35.33
N GLY A 317 1.80 5.79 34.16
CA GLY A 317 2.05 4.47 33.59
C GLY A 317 2.99 3.57 34.41
N GLU A 318 3.97 4.10 35.14
CA GLU A 318 4.92 3.31 35.94
C GLU A 318 4.26 2.77 37.22
N LYS A 319 3.50 3.62 37.91
CA LYS A 319 2.69 3.22 39.08
C LYS A 319 1.68 2.14 38.71
N LYS A 320 1.08 2.26 37.52
CA LYS A 320 0.13 1.26 36.99
C LYS A 320 0.80 -0.08 36.69
N GLN A 321 1.99 -0.09 36.09
CA GLN A 321 2.76 -1.31 35.84
C GLN A 321 3.14 -1.99 37.15
N MET A 322 3.62 -1.22 38.13
CA MET A 322 3.97 -1.76 39.43
C MET A 322 2.77 -2.36 40.17
N LYS A 323 1.62 -1.69 40.13
CA LYS A 323 0.36 -2.22 40.66
C LYS A 323 -0.02 -3.56 40.01
N GLU A 324 0.18 -3.69 38.70
CA GLU A 324 -0.11 -4.92 37.97
C GLU A 324 0.83 -6.07 38.35
N ARG A 325 2.14 -5.79 38.54
CA ARG A 325 3.10 -6.78 39.08
C ARG A 325 2.62 -7.33 40.43
N PHE A 326 2.29 -6.45 41.38
CA PHE A 326 1.79 -6.88 42.70
C PHE A 326 0.49 -7.70 42.62
N GLN A 327 -0.45 -7.26 41.79
CA GLN A 327 -1.70 -8.00 41.60
C GLN A 327 -1.45 -9.41 41.04
N ASN A 328 -0.49 -9.56 40.13
CA ASN A 328 -0.12 -10.86 39.55
C ASN A 328 0.69 -11.73 40.51
N ILE A 329 1.53 -11.12 41.35
CA ILE A 329 2.27 -11.82 42.41
C ILE A 329 1.32 -12.42 43.46
N ILE A 330 0.20 -11.78 43.76
CA ILE A 330 -0.74 -12.27 44.80
C ILE A 330 -1.77 -13.26 44.23
N LYS A 331 -2.32 -13.02 43.04
CA LYS A 331 -3.39 -13.87 42.45
C LYS A 331 -2.91 -15.30 42.18
N PRO A 332 -3.74 -16.35 42.35
CA PRO A 332 -3.32 -17.71 42.04
C PRO A 332 -2.86 -17.87 40.58
N VAL A 333 -1.76 -18.60 40.35
CA VAL A 333 -1.23 -18.85 39.01
C VAL A 333 -2.20 -19.78 38.27
N GLN A 334 -3.05 -19.21 37.40
CA GLN A 334 -4.01 -19.98 36.60
C GLN A 334 -3.35 -20.56 35.34
N LYS A 335 -3.82 -21.72 34.87
CA LYS A 335 -3.42 -22.29 33.58
C LYS A 335 -3.94 -21.38 32.45
N LYS A 336 -3.03 -20.62 31.84
CA LYS A 336 -3.36 -19.71 30.72
C LYS A 336 -3.39 -20.48 29.39
N LYS A 337 -4.30 -20.09 28.49
CA LYS A 337 -4.41 -20.71 27.14
C LYS A 337 -3.22 -20.29 26.27
N LYS A 338 -2.91 -21.08 25.22
CA LYS A 338 -1.99 -20.67 24.16
C LYS A 338 -2.73 -19.76 23.17
N PRO A 339 -2.22 -18.56 22.83
CA PRO A 339 -2.89 -17.62 21.92
C PRO A 339 -2.73 -18.01 20.45
N ILE A 340 -3.11 -19.24 20.08
CA ILE A 340 -2.86 -19.77 18.72
C ILE A 340 -3.56 -18.90 17.66
N ILE A 341 -4.79 -18.45 17.91
CA ILE A 341 -5.56 -17.63 16.96
C ILE A 341 -4.97 -16.22 16.82
N ILE A 342 -4.53 -15.60 17.92
CA ILE A 342 -3.91 -14.26 17.89
C ILE A 342 -2.53 -14.34 17.24
N ALA A 343 -1.77 -15.39 17.53
CA ALA A 343 -0.50 -15.62 16.86
C ALA A 343 -0.68 -15.85 15.36
N LEU A 344 -1.71 -16.60 14.94
CA LEU A 344 -2.07 -16.77 13.54
C LEU A 344 -2.49 -15.44 12.90
N LEU A 345 -3.32 -14.63 13.56
CA LEU A 345 -3.74 -13.32 13.04
C LEU A 345 -2.60 -12.31 12.98
N CYS A 346 -1.70 -12.30 13.97
CA CYS A 346 -0.49 -11.48 13.94
C CYS A 346 0.43 -11.96 12.82
N VAL A 347 0.68 -13.26 12.66
CA VAL A 347 1.48 -13.81 11.56
C VAL A 347 0.84 -13.47 10.22
N VAL A 348 -0.48 -13.61 10.08
CA VAL A 348 -1.22 -13.23 8.87
C VAL A 348 -1.13 -11.73 8.62
N ALA A 349 -1.23 -10.86 9.62
CA ALA A 349 -1.05 -9.41 9.45
C ALA A 349 0.41 -9.04 9.13
N LEU A 350 1.36 -9.81 9.66
CA LEU A 350 2.79 -9.68 9.45
C LEU A 350 3.20 -10.16 8.05
N THR A 351 2.51 -11.16 7.50
CA THR A 351 2.70 -11.62 6.11
C THR A 351 1.81 -10.86 5.15
N SER A 352 0.62 -10.40 5.56
CA SER A 352 -0.33 -9.70 4.70
C SER A 352 0.15 -8.33 4.32
N SER A 353 1.09 -7.73 5.04
CA SER A 353 1.71 -6.46 4.62
C SER A 353 2.92 -6.65 3.72
N VAL A 354 3.48 -7.86 3.68
CA VAL A 354 4.32 -8.32 2.55
C VAL A 354 3.41 -8.62 1.36
N ILE A 355 2.26 -9.26 1.60
CA ILE A 355 1.31 -9.68 0.57
C ILE A 355 0.39 -8.54 0.12
N THR A 356 0.15 -7.43 0.82
CA THR A 356 -0.71 -6.35 0.29
C THR A 356 0.04 -5.45 -0.66
N LEU A 357 1.37 -5.48 -0.66
CA LEU A 357 2.18 -4.92 -1.73
C LEU A 357 2.59 -5.97 -2.78
N SER A 358 2.60 -7.27 -2.43
CA SER A 358 2.89 -8.38 -3.35
C SER A 358 1.66 -9.16 -3.86
N ALA A 359 0.43 -8.79 -3.49
CA ALA A 359 -0.86 -9.31 -3.98
C ALA A 359 -1.63 -8.27 -4.81
N VAL A 360 -0.96 -7.17 -5.16
CA VAL A 360 -0.82 -6.90 -6.61
C VAL A 360 0.26 -7.85 -7.12
N LYS A 361 -0.04 -9.16 -7.07
CA LYS A 361 0.69 -10.16 -7.82
C LYS A 361 0.09 -10.03 -9.20
N GLU A 362 0.67 -9.15 -10.00
CA GLU A 362 0.72 -9.42 -11.43
C GLU A 362 1.12 -10.89 -11.57
N GLU A 363 0.24 -11.71 -12.14
CA GLU A 363 0.67 -12.96 -12.74
C GLU A 363 1.78 -12.58 -13.73
N LYS A 364 3.02 -12.80 -13.31
CA LYS A 364 4.16 -12.83 -14.22
C LYS A 364 3.89 -13.93 -15.25
N ARG A 365 3.35 -13.53 -16.40
CA ARG A 365 3.49 -14.28 -17.64
C ARG A 365 4.99 -14.42 -17.94
N PRO A 366 5.48 -15.58 -18.38
CA PRO A 366 6.86 -15.71 -18.79
C PRO A 366 7.10 -14.77 -19.99
N MET A 367 8.05 -13.84 -19.84
CA MET A 367 8.58 -13.09 -20.97
C MET A 367 9.22 -14.09 -21.94
N VAL A 368 8.63 -14.18 -23.13
CA VAL A 368 9.36 -14.63 -24.31
C VAL A 368 10.53 -13.68 -24.51
N SER A 369 11.73 -14.20 -24.38
CA SER A 369 12.97 -13.56 -24.76
C SER A 369 12.99 -13.35 -26.27
N SER A 370 12.88 -12.11 -26.74
CA SER A 370 13.45 -11.63 -28.02
C SER A 370 12.96 -10.21 -28.31
N ALA A 371 13.78 -9.21 -28.00
CA ALA A 371 14.03 -8.07 -28.89
C ALA A 371 15.22 -7.28 -28.34
N LYS A 372 16.20 -7.07 -29.23
CA LYS A 372 17.52 -6.51 -29.00
C LYS A 372 17.45 -5.04 -28.56
N GLU A 373 18.48 -4.63 -27.82
CA GLU A 373 18.94 -3.25 -27.74
C GLU A 373 19.11 -2.67 -29.15
N SER A 374 18.47 -1.52 -29.41
CA SER A 374 18.90 -0.60 -30.47
C SER A 374 18.54 0.84 -30.11
N ASN A 375 19.60 1.60 -29.82
CA ASN A 375 19.84 3.02 -30.07
C ASN A 375 18.69 4.03 -29.95
N MET A 376 18.87 4.90 -28.95
CA MET A 376 18.10 6.09 -28.62
C MET A 376 18.54 7.31 -29.45
N ASP A 377 18.47 7.20 -30.78
CA ASP A 377 18.67 8.33 -31.71
C ASP A 377 17.55 8.45 -32.78
N ASN A 378 16.49 7.63 -32.74
CA ASN A 378 15.35 7.69 -33.66
C ASN A 378 14.04 8.17 -32.98
N VAL A 379 14.06 9.31 -32.28
CA VAL A 379 12.84 9.94 -31.73
C VAL A 379 12.11 10.81 -32.77
N LEU A 380 12.62 10.90 -33.99
CA LEU A 380 11.86 11.40 -35.13
C LEU A 380 11.50 10.18 -35.99
N THR A 381 10.21 9.87 -36.03
CA THR A 381 9.54 8.70 -36.66
C THR A 381 9.40 7.45 -35.78
N LYS A 382 8.65 7.54 -34.69
CA LYS A 382 7.95 6.36 -34.16
C LYS A 382 6.60 6.31 -34.87
N GLU A 383 6.43 5.37 -35.79
CA GLU A 383 5.12 5.10 -36.42
C GLU A 383 4.08 4.95 -35.30
N GLU A 384 3.05 5.80 -35.29
CA GLU A 384 1.99 5.73 -34.30
C GLU A 384 1.22 4.43 -34.56
N LYS A 385 1.48 3.38 -33.78
CA LYS A 385 0.80 2.10 -33.98
C LYS A 385 -0.66 2.18 -33.53
N THR A 386 -1.51 1.48 -34.29
CA THR A 386 -2.91 1.24 -33.90
C THR A 386 -2.98 0.65 -32.49
N VAL A 387 -3.86 1.20 -31.64
CA VAL A 387 -4.05 0.77 -30.25
C VAL A 387 -5.50 0.36 -30.01
N THR A 388 -5.71 -0.74 -29.28
CA THR A 388 -7.03 -1.30 -29.00
C THR A 388 -7.30 -1.42 -27.50
N PHE A 389 -8.39 -0.80 -27.07
CA PHE A 389 -8.89 -0.77 -25.70
C PHE A 389 -10.14 -1.63 -25.58
N LEU A 390 -10.22 -2.46 -24.54
CA LEU A 390 -11.44 -3.16 -24.15
C LEU A 390 -12.03 -2.48 -22.92
N VAL A 391 -13.12 -1.74 -23.12
CA VAL A 391 -13.81 -0.97 -22.09
C VAL A 391 -15.05 -1.73 -21.62
N VAL A 392 -15.18 -1.93 -20.31
CA VAL A 392 -16.26 -2.70 -19.70
C VAL A 392 -17.01 -1.84 -18.69
N GLY A 393 -18.31 -1.67 -18.87
CA GLY A 393 -19.19 -1.07 -17.87
C GLY A 393 -19.69 -2.13 -16.89
N VAL A 394 -19.55 -1.91 -15.58
CA VAL A 394 -19.93 -2.91 -14.55
C VAL A 394 -21.01 -2.43 -13.59
N ASP A 395 -21.94 -3.33 -13.27
CA ASP A 395 -22.96 -3.15 -12.23
C ASP A 395 -22.42 -3.63 -10.87
N SER A 396 -21.41 -2.93 -10.34
CA SER A 396 -21.02 -3.06 -8.93
C SER A 396 -20.46 -1.76 -8.35
N ASN A 397 -20.90 -1.42 -7.15
CA ASN A 397 -20.35 -0.32 -6.35
C ASN A 397 -19.30 -0.81 -5.33
N ASP A 398 -19.04 -2.12 -5.27
CA ASP A 398 -18.17 -2.79 -4.29
C ASP A 398 -17.03 -3.58 -4.97
N LYS A 399 -15.98 -3.90 -4.20
CA LYS A 399 -14.78 -4.69 -4.58
C LYS A 399 -15.03 -6.15 -5.03
N LYS A 400 -16.27 -6.53 -5.34
CA LYS A 400 -16.62 -7.84 -5.93
C LYS A 400 -16.67 -7.70 -7.45
N ILE A 401 -16.29 -8.76 -8.17
CA ILE A 401 -16.42 -8.82 -9.63
C ILE A 401 -17.92 -8.68 -9.98
N GLY A 402 -18.28 -7.52 -10.51
CA GLY A 402 -19.64 -7.20 -10.95
C GLY A 402 -19.99 -7.90 -12.26
N ARG A 403 -21.26 -7.77 -12.68
CA ARG A 403 -21.66 -8.19 -14.03
C ARG A 403 -21.22 -7.12 -15.02
N ALA A 404 -20.58 -7.53 -16.11
CA ALA A 404 -20.38 -6.65 -17.26
C ALA A 404 -21.74 -6.31 -17.85
N ASP A 405 -22.11 -5.04 -17.91
CA ASP A 405 -23.36 -4.56 -18.48
C ASP A 405 -23.18 -4.04 -19.91
N SER A 406 -21.99 -3.55 -20.23
CA SER A 406 -21.55 -3.16 -21.56
C SER A 406 -20.11 -3.62 -21.79
N ILE A 407 -19.81 -4.00 -23.02
CA ILE A 407 -18.48 -4.43 -23.46
C ILE A 407 -18.20 -3.72 -24.77
N VAL A 408 -17.15 -2.90 -24.83
CA VAL A 408 -16.84 -2.03 -25.97
C VAL A 408 -15.38 -2.23 -26.35
N LEU A 409 -15.13 -2.54 -27.61
CA LEU A 409 -13.79 -2.54 -28.19
C LEU A 409 -13.58 -1.20 -28.91
N LEU A 410 -12.63 -0.41 -28.42
CA LEU A 410 -12.27 0.89 -28.98
C LEU A 410 -10.89 0.77 -29.61
N ASN A 411 -10.79 1.03 -30.91
CA ASN A 411 -9.57 0.92 -31.68
C ASN A 411 -9.24 2.30 -32.27
N TRP A 412 -8.10 2.86 -31.86
CA TRP A 412 -7.57 4.10 -32.40
C TRP A 412 -6.46 3.78 -33.39
N ASN A 413 -6.71 4.09 -34.66
CA ASN A 413 -5.73 3.99 -35.72
C ASN A 413 -5.33 5.41 -36.18
N PRO A 414 -4.13 5.86 -35.82
CA PRO A 414 -3.65 7.20 -36.16
C PRO A 414 -3.26 7.34 -37.64
N ASP A 415 -2.87 6.24 -38.33
CA ASP A 415 -2.46 6.26 -39.73
C ASP A 415 -3.62 6.66 -40.66
N ASN A 416 -4.81 6.11 -40.40
CA ASN A 416 -6.03 6.45 -41.13
C ASN A 416 -6.95 7.43 -40.35
N ARG A 417 -6.51 7.89 -39.17
CA ARG A 417 -7.22 8.80 -38.29
C ARG A 417 -8.63 8.30 -37.95
N MET A 418 -8.77 7.00 -37.72
CA MET A 418 -10.06 6.37 -37.46
C MET A 418 -10.16 5.88 -36.02
N LEU A 419 -11.21 6.33 -35.33
CA LEU A 419 -11.66 5.79 -34.06
C LEU A 419 -12.78 4.78 -34.29
N SER A 420 -12.45 3.51 -34.22
CA SER A 420 -13.42 2.41 -34.35
C SER A 420 -13.97 2.01 -32.99
N VAL A 421 -15.28 2.11 -32.81
CA VAL A 421 -16.02 1.67 -31.62
C VAL A 421 -16.86 0.45 -31.99
N ARG A 422 -16.62 -0.70 -31.36
CA ARG A 422 -17.38 -1.94 -31.57
C ARG A 422 -18.04 -2.35 -30.25
N ASN A 423 -19.36 -2.25 -30.18
CA ASN A 423 -20.10 -2.70 -29.02
C ASN A 423 -20.33 -4.21 -29.13
N LEU A 424 -19.72 -4.98 -28.22
CA LEU A 424 -19.86 -6.42 -28.18
C LEU A 424 -21.07 -6.79 -27.33
N CYS A 425 -22.03 -7.48 -27.94
CA CYS A 425 -23.22 -7.93 -27.23
C CYS A 425 -22.83 -8.97 -26.18
N ARG A 426 -23.25 -8.72 -24.95
CA ARG A 426 -22.94 -9.56 -23.80
C ARG A 426 -23.43 -11.01 -23.94
N ASP A 427 -24.51 -11.19 -24.70
CA ASP A 427 -25.23 -12.46 -24.83
C ASP A 427 -24.71 -13.33 -25.98
N MET A 428 -23.66 -12.90 -26.69
CA MET A 428 -22.95 -13.72 -27.67
C MET A 428 -22.50 -15.05 -27.06
N TYR A 429 -22.81 -16.16 -27.72
CA TYR A 429 -22.41 -17.49 -27.30
C TYR A 429 -20.99 -17.79 -27.76
N VAL A 430 -20.03 -17.81 -26.83
CA VAL A 430 -18.60 -17.81 -27.12
C VAL A 430 -17.87 -18.90 -26.36
N ASP A 431 -16.72 -19.31 -26.89
CA ASP A 431 -15.79 -20.22 -26.21
C ASP A 431 -15.04 -19.46 -25.11
N VAL A 432 -15.29 -19.83 -23.85
CA VAL A 432 -14.61 -19.23 -22.69
C VAL A 432 -13.38 -20.08 -22.33
N PRO A 433 -12.15 -19.54 -22.36
CA PRO A 433 -10.95 -20.33 -22.12
C PRO A 433 -10.96 -21.07 -20.77
N GLY A 434 -10.79 -22.39 -20.81
CA GLY A 434 -10.78 -23.25 -19.62
C GLY A 434 -12.15 -23.53 -19.00
N GLN A 435 -13.25 -23.17 -19.69
CA GLN A 435 -14.63 -23.39 -19.24
C GLN A 435 -15.52 -23.82 -20.43
N GLU A 436 -16.77 -24.22 -20.13
CA GLU A 436 -17.75 -24.51 -21.18
C GLU A 436 -18.20 -23.23 -21.90
N LYS A 437 -18.74 -23.37 -23.12
CA LYS A 437 -19.30 -22.25 -23.89
C LYS A 437 -20.37 -21.53 -23.07
N ASN A 438 -20.26 -20.22 -23.00
CA ASN A 438 -21.19 -19.38 -22.26
C ASN A 438 -21.38 -18.02 -22.94
N LYS A 439 -22.20 -17.15 -22.34
CA LYS A 439 -22.35 -15.75 -22.77
C LYS A 439 -21.03 -15.01 -22.63
N LEU A 440 -20.72 -14.10 -23.55
CA LEU A 440 -19.52 -13.26 -23.46
C LEU A 440 -19.40 -12.51 -22.12
N GLY A 441 -20.51 -12.00 -21.58
CA GLY A 441 -20.51 -11.34 -20.26
C GLY A 441 -20.15 -12.23 -19.08
N TYR A 442 -20.38 -13.54 -19.21
CA TYR A 442 -20.03 -14.49 -18.17
C TYR A 442 -18.52 -14.57 -17.99
N ALA A 443 -17.72 -14.42 -19.05
CA ALA A 443 -16.26 -14.43 -18.96
C ALA A 443 -15.73 -13.37 -17.99
N TYR A 444 -16.32 -12.17 -17.98
CA TYR A 444 -15.96 -11.13 -17.03
C TYR A 444 -16.36 -11.50 -15.60
N TYR A 445 -17.56 -12.05 -15.40
CA TYR A 445 -18.02 -12.49 -14.07
C TYR A 445 -17.15 -13.63 -13.51
N ALA A 446 -16.73 -14.57 -14.36
CA ALA A 446 -16.00 -15.75 -13.97
C ALA A 446 -14.51 -15.50 -13.71
N GLY A 447 -13.88 -14.56 -14.43
CA GLY A 447 -12.42 -14.36 -14.36
C GLY A 447 -11.94 -12.93 -14.59
N GLY A 448 -12.82 -11.93 -14.43
CA GLY A 448 -12.49 -10.52 -14.55
C GLY A 448 -12.03 -10.11 -15.96
N MET A 449 -11.27 -9.02 -16.03
CA MET A 449 -10.77 -8.46 -17.29
C MET A 449 -9.89 -9.45 -18.06
N ASP A 450 -9.03 -10.21 -17.36
CA ASP A 450 -8.11 -11.17 -17.99
C ASP A 450 -8.82 -12.26 -18.79
N LEU A 451 -9.84 -12.90 -18.19
CA LEU A 451 -10.60 -13.94 -18.88
C LEU A 451 -11.44 -13.37 -20.00
N LEU A 452 -12.05 -12.20 -19.81
CA LEU A 452 -12.80 -11.52 -20.87
C LEU A 452 -11.90 -11.17 -22.05
N LYS A 453 -10.71 -10.58 -21.81
CA LYS A 453 -9.73 -10.26 -22.87
C LYS A 453 -9.35 -11.52 -23.66
N LYS A 454 -9.00 -12.62 -22.99
CA LYS A 454 -8.67 -13.88 -23.66
C LYS A 454 -9.85 -14.41 -24.49
N THR A 455 -11.07 -14.33 -23.95
CA THR A 455 -12.30 -14.72 -24.64
C THR A 455 -12.52 -13.89 -25.91
N VAL A 456 -12.41 -12.57 -25.82
CA VAL A 456 -12.56 -11.65 -26.97
C VAL A 456 -11.49 -11.93 -28.04
N ILE A 457 -10.22 -12.03 -27.64
CA ILE A 457 -9.10 -12.30 -28.56
C ILE A 457 -9.31 -13.62 -29.30
N GLN A 458 -9.64 -14.70 -28.59
CA GLN A 458 -9.82 -16.02 -29.17
C GLN A 458 -11.02 -16.09 -30.13
N ASN A 459 -12.15 -15.50 -29.74
CA ASN A 459 -13.39 -15.63 -30.51
C ASN A 459 -13.47 -14.65 -31.68
N LEU A 460 -12.92 -13.43 -31.55
CA LEU A 460 -13.02 -12.37 -32.55
C LEU A 460 -11.75 -12.14 -33.37
N ASP A 461 -10.65 -12.84 -33.07
CA ASP A 461 -9.38 -12.73 -33.80
C ASP A 461 -8.89 -11.27 -33.88
N VAL A 462 -8.87 -10.62 -32.71
CA VAL A 462 -8.43 -9.23 -32.50
C VAL A 462 -7.32 -9.16 -31.47
N THR A 463 -6.56 -8.08 -31.50
CA THR A 463 -5.65 -7.71 -30.43
C THR A 463 -6.33 -6.79 -29.43
N VAL A 464 -5.94 -6.88 -28.16
CA VAL A 464 -6.38 -5.95 -27.11
C VAL A 464 -5.14 -5.55 -26.31
N ASP A 465 -4.77 -4.28 -26.40
CA ASP A 465 -3.61 -3.72 -25.72
C ASP A 465 -3.94 -3.43 -24.25
N TYR A 466 -5.07 -2.76 -24.00
CA TYR A 466 -5.46 -2.32 -22.66
C TYR A 466 -6.90 -2.70 -22.30
N GLY A 467 -7.11 -3.18 -21.09
CA GLY A 467 -8.42 -3.36 -20.47
C GLY A 467 -8.77 -2.20 -19.54
N MET A 468 -10.03 -1.74 -19.59
CA MET A 468 -10.55 -0.65 -18.74
C MET A 468 -11.93 -1.01 -18.20
N THR A 469 -12.17 -0.74 -16.92
CA THR A 469 -13.45 -1.00 -16.25
C THR A 469 -14.00 0.29 -15.65
N VAL A 470 -15.26 0.60 -15.95
CA VAL A 470 -15.98 1.76 -15.46
C VAL A 470 -17.23 1.31 -14.71
N ASN A 471 -17.35 1.67 -13.43
CA ASN A 471 -18.56 1.43 -12.66
C ASN A 471 -19.54 2.61 -12.78
N TYR A 472 -20.74 2.46 -12.22
CA TYR A 472 -21.79 3.49 -12.29
C TYR A 472 -21.35 4.83 -11.68
N GLU A 473 -20.72 4.81 -10.50
CA GLU A 473 -20.24 6.05 -9.85
C GLU A 473 -19.17 6.76 -10.70
N GLY A 474 -18.23 6.00 -11.26
CA GLY A 474 -17.17 6.53 -12.10
C GLY A 474 -17.72 7.12 -13.39
N PHE A 475 -18.70 6.45 -14.01
CA PHE A 475 -19.41 6.97 -15.17
C PHE A 475 -20.12 8.29 -14.87
N GLU A 476 -20.90 8.38 -13.77
CA GLU A 476 -21.59 9.62 -13.40
C GLU A 476 -20.61 10.78 -13.21
N LYS A 477 -19.47 10.53 -12.54
CA LYS A 477 -18.42 11.54 -12.32
C LYS A 477 -17.78 12.00 -13.62
N ILE A 478 -17.46 11.09 -14.54
CA ILE A 478 -16.86 11.43 -15.84
C ILE A 478 -17.79 12.34 -16.64
N VAL A 479 -19.08 12.01 -16.74
CA VAL A 479 -20.07 12.84 -17.45
C VAL A 479 -20.24 14.20 -16.77
N ASN A 480 -20.29 14.25 -15.43
CA ASN A 480 -20.38 15.52 -14.71
C ASN A 480 -19.12 16.39 -14.90
N LEU A 481 -17.93 15.79 -14.98
CA LEU A 481 -16.67 16.50 -15.26
C LEU A 481 -16.65 17.13 -16.65
N LEU A 482 -17.27 16.49 -17.63
CA LEU A 482 -17.48 17.05 -18.99
C LEU A 482 -18.52 18.18 -19.02
N GLY A 483 -19.21 18.44 -17.90
CA GLY A 483 -20.29 19.42 -17.83
C GLY A 483 -21.65 18.87 -18.31
N GLY A 484 -21.78 17.55 -18.48
CA GLY A 484 -22.95 16.88 -19.04
C GLY A 484 -22.80 16.51 -20.52
N VAL A 485 -23.76 15.79 -21.07
CA VAL A 485 -23.79 15.34 -22.47
C VAL A 485 -25.13 15.69 -23.12
N THR A 486 -25.08 16.18 -24.35
CA THR A 486 -26.27 16.58 -25.10
C THR A 486 -26.84 15.39 -25.88
N ILE A 487 -28.10 15.03 -25.62
CA ILE A 487 -28.79 13.90 -26.27
C ILE A 487 -30.21 14.32 -26.64
N ASP A 488 -30.65 13.96 -27.84
CA ASP A 488 -32.04 14.08 -28.27
C ASP A 488 -32.88 12.90 -27.75
N ILE A 489 -33.96 13.20 -27.03
CA ILE A 489 -34.75 12.22 -26.28
C ILE A 489 -36.19 12.23 -26.78
N THR A 490 -36.71 11.05 -27.08
CA THR A 490 -38.12 10.91 -27.50
C THR A 490 -39.09 11.18 -26.34
N LYS A 491 -40.33 11.53 -26.67
CA LYS A 491 -41.38 11.77 -25.66
C LYS A 491 -41.62 10.56 -24.75
N GLU A 492 -41.53 9.35 -25.29
CA GLU A 492 -41.73 8.10 -24.56
C GLU A 492 -40.58 7.82 -23.60
N GLU A 493 -39.34 8.01 -24.05
CA GLU A 493 -38.14 7.86 -23.21
C GLU A 493 -38.12 8.88 -22.06
N ALA A 494 -38.45 10.15 -22.34
CA ALA A 494 -38.52 11.19 -21.32
C ALA A 494 -39.56 10.84 -20.24
N ASN A 495 -40.76 10.41 -20.65
CA ASN A 495 -41.81 10.01 -19.73
C ASN A 495 -41.38 8.83 -18.85
N TYR A 496 -40.71 7.83 -19.43
CA TYR A 496 -40.26 6.66 -18.68
C TYR A 496 -39.12 6.97 -17.71
N LEU A 497 -38.11 7.72 -18.14
CA LEU A 497 -36.99 8.10 -17.29
C LEU A 497 -37.46 8.93 -16.09
N ASN A 498 -38.49 9.76 -16.27
CA ASN A 498 -39.04 10.57 -15.19
C ASN A 498 -39.89 9.77 -14.19
N ASN A 499 -40.51 8.66 -14.63
CA ASN A 499 -41.40 7.85 -13.79
C ASN A 499 -40.74 6.58 -13.23
N THR A 500 -39.51 6.26 -13.61
CA THR A 500 -38.79 5.05 -13.18
C THR A 500 -37.59 5.35 -12.30
N ASN A 501 -37.00 4.31 -11.70
CA ASN A 501 -35.83 4.41 -10.83
C ASN A 501 -34.47 4.34 -11.57
N TYR A 502 -34.48 4.32 -12.90
CA TYR A 502 -33.24 4.38 -13.71
C TYR A 502 -32.44 5.65 -13.42
N ILE A 503 -33.14 6.77 -13.22
CA ILE A 503 -32.58 7.97 -12.60
C ILE A 503 -32.75 7.83 -11.09
N SER A 504 -31.65 7.51 -10.41
CA SER A 504 -31.66 7.20 -8.97
C SER A 504 -32.08 8.40 -8.12
N GLN A 505 -31.72 9.62 -8.53
CA GLN A 505 -32.09 10.84 -7.82
C GLN A 505 -33.41 11.40 -8.38
N LYS A 506 -34.49 11.32 -7.59
CA LYS A 506 -35.82 11.83 -7.99
C LYS A 506 -35.80 13.28 -8.46
N LYS A 507 -34.97 14.13 -7.85
CA LYS A 507 -34.81 15.55 -8.23
C LYS A 507 -34.30 15.76 -9.67
N ASN A 508 -33.63 14.77 -10.25
CA ASN A 508 -33.07 14.83 -11.60
C ASN A 508 -34.04 14.31 -12.68
N ARG A 509 -35.26 13.91 -12.28
CA ARG A 509 -36.31 13.37 -13.17
C ARG A 509 -37.11 14.49 -13.84
N THR A 510 -36.39 15.30 -14.61
CA THR A 510 -36.90 16.52 -15.26
C THR A 510 -36.64 16.51 -16.76
N ILE A 511 -36.51 15.33 -17.36
CA ILE A 511 -36.18 15.17 -18.77
C ILE A 511 -37.40 15.54 -19.62
N VAL A 512 -37.20 16.31 -20.69
CA VAL A 512 -38.26 16.68 -21.64
C VAL A 512 -38.03 15.99 -22.99
N ALA A 513 -39.04 15.98 -23.86
CA ALA A 513 -38.85 15.52 -25.24
C ALA A 513 -38.00 16.55 -26.02
N GLY A 514 -37.13 16.08 -26.91
CA GLY A 514 -36.18 16.89 -27.67
C GLY A 514 -34.77 16.88 -27.08
N GLU A 515 -33.97 17.88 -27.43
CA GLU A 515 -32.59 18.01 -26.99
C GLU A 515 -32.49 18.30 -25.47
N ASN A 516 -31.75 17.47 -24.74
CA ASN A 516 -31.49 17.64 -23.32
C ASN A 516 -30.00 17.56 -23.04
N LYS A 517 -29.50 18.45 -22.18
CA LYS A 517 -28.15 18.33 -21.60
C LYS A 517 -28.21 17.50 -20.32
N LEU A 518 -27.86 16.22 -20.43
CA LEU A 518 -27.93 15.25 -19.35
C LEU A 518 -26.71 15.34 -18.43
N ASN A 519 -26.94 15.44 -17.12
CA ASN A 519 -25.89 15.19 -16.13
C ASN A 519 -25.59 13.69 -16.00
N GLY A 520 -24.54 13.32 -15.27
CA GLY A 520 -24.11 11.93 -15.14
C GLY A 520 -25.18 10.98 -14.62
N ASN A 521 -26.00 11.43 -13.68
CA ASN A 521 -27.09 10.61 -13.14
C ASN A 521 -28.22 10.37 -14.16
N GLN A 522 -28.52 11.36 -14.98
CA GLN A 522 -29.50 11.25 -16.07
C GLN A 522 -28.95 10.40 -17.23
N ALA A 523 -27.69 10.62 -17.61
CA ALA A 523 -27.01 9.88 -18.67
C ALA A 523 -26.87 8.38 -18.33
N LEU A 524 -26.58 8.07 -17.06
CA LEU A 524 -26.55 6.68 -16.58
C LEU A 524 -27.93 6.04 -16.66
N GLY A 525 -28.98 6.79 -16.28
CA GLY A 525 -30.36 6.37 -16.42
C GLY A 525 -30.72 6.04 -17.87
N TYR A 526 -30.39 6.95 -18.80
CA TYR A 526 -30.60 6.78 -20.24
C TYR A 526 -29.91 5.52 -20.79
N ALA A 527 -28.63 5.30 -20.46
CA ALA A 527 -27.85 4.15 -20.94
C ALA A 527 -28.35 2.79 -20.43
N ARG A 528 -29.19 2.76 -19.38
CA ARG A 528 -29.67 1.53 -18.74
C ARG A 528 -31.07 1.11 -19.19
N VAL A 529 -31.80 1.95 -19.93
CA VAL A 529 -33.16 1.65 -20.40
C VAL A 529 -33.18 0.46 -21.37
N ARG A 530 -34.09 -0.50 -21.12
CA ARG A 530 -34.28 -1.73 -21.95
C ARG A 530 -35.69 -1.91 -22.49
N HIS A 531 -36.70 -1.34 -21.84
CA HIS A 531 -38.12 -1.67 -22.06
C HIS A 531 -38.86 -0.73 -23.02
N ILE A 532 -38.14 0.21 -23.62
CA ILE A 532 -38.72 1.20 -24.54
C ILE A 532 -37.92 1.20 -25.83
N ASP A 533 -38.65 1.36 -26.91
CA ASP A 533 -38.13 1.51 -28.27
C ASP A 533 -37.17 2.71 -28.32
N THR A 534 -36.07 2.56 -29.03
CA THR A 534 -35.22 3.71 -29.37
C THR A 534 -35.90 4.57 -30.42
N SER A 535 -35.33 5.75 -30.72
CA SER A 535 -35.80 6.60 -31.82
C SER A 535 -35.78 5.90 -33.19
N THR A 536 -35.05 4.79 -33.32
CA THR A 536 -35.00 3.95 -34.54
C THR A 536 -35.87 2.68 -34.45
N GLY A 537 -36.58 2.48 -33.34
CA GLY A 537 -37.51 1.35 -33.14
C GLY A 537 -36.90 0.06 -32.60
N GLN A 538 -35.66 0.09 -32.08
CA GLN A 538 -35.02 -1.12 -31.54
C GLN A 538 -35.41 -1.40 -30.08
N GLN A 539 -35.64 -2.67 -29.76
CA GLN A 539 -36.06 -3.15 -28.43
C GLN A 539 -34.95 -3.90 -27.69
N ASN A 540 -35.15 -4.08 -26.37
CA ASN A 540 -34.35 -4.95 -25.50
C ASN A 540 -32.85 -4.57 -25.46
N ASP A 541 -31.96 -5.56 -25.54
CA ASP A 541 -30.52 -5.34 -25.43
C ASP A 541 -29.93 -4.57 -26.61
N PHE A 542 -30.54 -4.65 -27.80
CA PHE A 542 -30.10 -3.89 -28.97
C PHE A 542 -30.42 -2.40 -28.84
N GLY A 543 -31.62 -2.05 -28.37
CA GLY A 543 -31.96 -0.66 -28.06
C GLY A 543 -31.05 -0.08 -26.96
N ARG A 544 -30.65 -0.88 -25.97
CA ARG A 544 -29.65 -0.45 -24.96
C ARG A 544 -28.26 -0.21 -25.57
N ILE A 545 -27.83 -1.08 -26.49
CA ILE A 545 -26.55 -0.91 -27.21
C ILE A 545 -26.58 0.37 -28.05
N GLU A 546 -27.70 0.67 -28.69
CA GLU A 546 -27.87 1.89 -29.47
C GLU A 546 -27.80 3.14 -28.60
N ARG A 547 -28.52 3.18 -27.47
CA ARG A 547 -28.40 4.29 -26.50
C ARG A 547 -26.97 4.48 -26.01
N LEU A 548 -26.24 3.40 -25.79
CA LEU A 548 -24.82 3.46 -25.46
C LEU A 548 -23.98 4.06 -26.59
N GLN A 549 -24.28 3.77 -27.87
CA GLN A 549 -23.60 4.40 -29.00
C GLN A 549 -23.91 5.89 -29.09
N THR A 550 -25.18 6.29 -28.93
CA THR A 550 -25.59 7.70 -28.90
C THR A 550 -24.86 8.45 -27.79
N LEU A 551 -24.80 7.86 -26.60
CA LEU A 551 -24.08 8.41 -25.46
C LEU A 551 -22.58 8.52 -25.71
N LEU A 552 -21.92 7.49 -26.26
CA LEU A 552 -20.49 7.53 -26.57
C LEU A 552 -20.17 8.61 -27.61
N ARG A 553 -21.01 8.77 -28.63
CA ARG A 553 -20.86 9.86 -29.62
C ARG A 553 -21.04 11.24 -28.97
N ALA A 554 -22.02 11.39 -28.08
CA ALA A 554 -22.22 12.64 -27.34
C ALA A 554 -21.01 12.95 -26.46
N VAL A 555 -20.44 11.97 -25.75
CA VAL A 555 -19.21 12.13 -24.96
C VAL A 555 -18.05 12.58 -25.85
N LEU A 556 -17.83 11.94 -27.00
CA LEU A 556 -16.77 12.33 -27.94
C LEU A 556 -16.99 13.75 -28.48
N SER A 557 -18.23 14.12 -28.81
CA SER A 557 -18.57 15.46 -29.27
C SER A 557 -18.33 16.54 -28.20
N GLU A 558 -18.65 16.27 -26.93
CA GLU A 558 -18.35 17.20 -25.84
C GLU A 558 -16.84 17.30 -25.62
N MET A 559 -16.09 16.19 -25.73
CA MET A 559 -14.63 16.19 -25.64
C MET A 559 -13.97 17.02 -26.75
N ASP A 560 -14.45 16.93 -27.99
CA ASP A 560 -13.93 17.72 -29.13
C ASP A 560 -14.18 19.22 -28.97
N SER A 561 -15.19 19.60 -28.17
CA SER A 561 -15.52 21.01 -27.89
C SER A 561 -14.62 21.65 -26.83
N LEU A 562 -13.84 20.86 -26.08
CA LEU A 562 -12.98 21.34 -25.00
C LEU A 562 -11.65 21.92 -25.52
N LYS A 563 -11.09 22.90 -24.79
CA LYS A 563 -9.76 23.43 -25.10
C LYS A 563 -8.66 22.43 -24.74
N ILE A 564 -7.54 22.50 -25.46
CA ILE A 564 -6.38 21.61 -25.29
C ILE A 564 -5.81 21.62 -23.85
N THR A 565 -5.90 22.73 -23.13
CA THR A 565 -5.43 22.82 -21.73
C THR A 565 -6.33 22.12 -20.73
N ASP A 566 -7.62 22.00 -21.05
CA ASP A 566 -8.65 21.53 -20.12
C ASP A 566 -8.74 19.99 -20.13
N TYR A 567 -8.41 19.33 -21.26
CA TYR A 567 -8.47 17.86 -21.36
C TYR A 567 -7.45 17.16 -20.45
N ARG A 568 -6.27 17.75 -20.17
CA ARG A 568 -5.25 17.07 -19.33
C ARG A 568 -5.71 16.95 -17.88
N ALA A 569 -6.30 18.01 -17.35
CA ALA A 569 -6.87 18.02 -16.01
C ALA A 569 -8.11 17.11 -15.95
N LEU A 570 -8.99 17.22 -16.95
CA LEU A 570 -10.20 16.42 -17.06
C LEU A 570 -9.90 14.92 -17.20
N PHE A 571 -8.92 14.56 -18.03
CA PHE A 571 -8.48 13.18 -18.19
C PHE A 571 -7.87 12.64 -16.91
N LYS A 572 -7.02 13.42 -16.22
CA LYS A 572 -6.43 12.97 -14.95
C LYS A 572 -7.49 12.71 -13.88
N GLU A 573 -8.48 13.58 -13.75
CA GLU A 573 -9.58 13.39 -12.80
C GLU A 573 -10.56 12.29 -13.25
N GLY A 574 -10.85 12.18 -14.55
CA GLY A 574 -11.67 11.12 -15.12
C GLY A 574 -11.03 9.74 -14.99
N PHE A 575 -9.73 9.63 -15.29
CA PHE A 575 -8.96 8.38 -15.23
C PHE A 575 -8.86 7.83 -13.79
N ARG A 576 -8.91 8.68 -12.75
CA ARG A 576 -9.00 8.23 -11.36
C ARG A 576 -10.29 7.47 -11.03
N ASN A 577 -11.31 7.62 -11.85
CA ASN A 577 -12.60 6.97 -11.70
C ASN A 577 -12.74 5.72 -12.59
N VAL A 578 -11.64 5.27 -13.21
CA VAL A 578 -11.58 4.10 -14.09
C VAL A 578 -10.50 3.14 -13.57
N ASP A 579 -10.81 1.85 -13.53
CA ASP A 579 -9.83 0.80 -13.27
C ASP A 579 -9.22 0.37 -14.61
N SER A 580 -7.90 0.50 -14.79
CA SER A 580 -7.25 0.41 -16.10
C SER A 580 -5.86 -0.20 -16.01
N GLU A 581 -5.51 -1.02 -17.00
CA GLU A 581 -4.16 -1.57 -17.19
C GLU A 581 -3.18 -0.53 -17.77
N MET A 582 -3.69 0.58 -18.30
CA MET A 582 -2.90 1.64 -18.94
C MET A 582 -2.34 2.63 -17.91
N THR A 583 -1.19 3.26 -18.19
CA THR A 583 -0.71 4.37 -17.34
C THR A 583 -1.41 5.69 -17.69
N VAL A 584 -1.48 6.62 -16.74
CA VAL A 584 -2.06 7.96 -16.97
C VAL A 584 -1.35 8.69 -18.12
N LEU A 585 -0.03 8.51 -18.26
CA LEU A 585 0.78 9.16 -19.30
C LEU A 585 0.50 8.58 -20.69
N ASP A 586 0.41 7.25 -20.81
CA ASP A 586 0.04 6.60 -22.08
C ASP A 586 -1.37 7.04 -22.50
N GLY A 587 -2.30 7.12 -21.54
CA GLY A 587 -3.66 7.61 -21.78
C GLY A 587 -3.71 9.05 -22.28
N ILE A 588 -2.93 9.96 -21.67
CA ILE A 588 -2.79 11.33 -22.16
C ILE A 588 -2.19 11.33 -23.57
N SER A 589 -1.15 10.53 -23.83
CA SER A 589 -0.52 10.45 -25.15
C SER A 589 -1.49 9.99 -26.24
N HIS A 590 -2.27 8.94 -25.98
CA HIS A 590 -3.25 8.42 -26.94
C HIS A 590 -4.39 9.41 -27.18
N MET A 591 -4.89 10.05 -26.12
CA MET A 591 -5.92 11.09 -26.25
C MET A 591 -5.38 12.32 -27.01
N GLU A 592 -4.13 12.71 -26.79
CA GLU A 592 -3.49 13.80 -27.54
C GLU A 592 -3.33 13.46 -29.02
N SER A 593 -2.93 12.22 -29.35
CA SER A 593 -2.86 11.74 -30.74
C SER A 593 -4.25 11.80 -31.39
N LEU A 594 -5.29 11.34 -30.70
CA LEU A 594 -6.68 11.41 -31.17
C LEU A 594 -7.14 12.85 -31.45
N LEU A 595 -7.03 13.73 -30.45
CA LEU A 595 -7.53 15.12 -30.55
C LEU A 595 -6.78 15.96 -31.60
N LYS A 596 -5.50 15.66 -31.86
CA LYS A 596 -4.70 16.36 -32.90
C LYS A 596 -5.01 15.88 -34.32
N ALA A 597 -5.59 14.68 -34.47
CA ALA A 597 -5.66 14.02 -35.77
C ALA A 597 -6.81 14.49 -36.67
N ASN A 598 -7.85 15.18 -36.16
CA ASN A 598 -9.13 15.38 -36.88
C ASN A 598 -9.67 14.03 -37.40
N TYR A 599 -10.18 13.23 -36.47
CA TYR A 599 -10.47 11.81 -36.65
C TYR A 599 -11.91 11.55 -37.11
N THR A 600 -12.13 10.37 -37.67
CA THR A 600 -13.48 9.86 -38.00
C THR A 600 -13.88 8.76 -37.03
N VAL A 601 -15.12 8.81 -36.52
CA VAL A 601 -15.65 7.79 -35.60
C VAL A 601 -16.51 6.79 -36.37
N THR A 602 -16.22 5.49 -36.25
CA THR A 602 -17.09 4.42 -36.77
C THR A 602 -17.63 3.57 -35.62
N CYS A 603 -18.96 3.55 -35.45
CA CYS A 603 -19.59 2.70 -34.44
C CYS A 603 -20.29 1.52 -35.11
N LYS A 604 -20.05 0.29 -34.61
CA LYS A 604 -20.79 -0.92 -35.02
C LYS A 604 -21.17 -1.75 -33.81
N THR A 605 -22.24 -2.52 -33.94
CA THR A 605 -22.66 -3.54 -32.98
C THR A 605 -22.24 -4.92 -33.47
N ILE A 606 -21.73 -5.75 -32.56
CA ILE A 606 -21.33 -7.12 -32.81
C ILE A 606 -22.17 -8.03 -31.89
N PRO A 607 -22.87 -9.06 -32.40
CA PRO A 607 -22.84 -9.50 -33.78
C PRO A 607 -23.61 -8.55 -34.73
N VAL A 608 -23.17 -8.42 -35.97
CA VAL A 608 -23.81 -7.56 -36.98
C VAL A 608 -25.19 -8.10 -37.34
N GLU A 609 -26.10 -7.22 -37.74
CA GLU A 609 -27.46 -7.59 -38.12
C GLU A 609 -27.47 -8.68 -39.21
N GLY A 610 -28.40 -9.63 -39.10
CA GLY A 610 -28.49 -10.78 -40.00
C GLY A 610 -27.41 -11.87 -39.79
N SER A 611 -26.46 -11.69 -38.87
CA SER A 611 -25.38 -12.66 -38.63
C SER A 611 -25.53 -13.49 -37.36
N TYR A 612 -26.68 -13.45 -36.69
CA TYR A 612 -26.93 -14.17 -35.45
C TYR A 612 -28.38 -14.66 -35.34
N GLN A 613 -28.62 -15.66 -34.49
CA GLN A 613 -29.92 -16.21 -34.17
C GLN A 613 -30.05 -16.49 -32.67
N PRO A 614 -31.23 -16.24 -32.06
CA PRO A 614 -31.48 -16.65 -30.68
C PRO A 614 -31.42 -18.18 -30.54
N LYS A 615 -30.74 -18.65 -29.50
CA LYS A 615 -30.58 -20.07 -29.19
C LYS A 615 -30.71 -20.29 -27.68
N ARG A 616 -31.10 -21.48 -27.26
CA ARG A 616 -30.95 -21.91 -25.85
C ARG A 616 -29.73 -22.82 -25.71
N SER A 617 -28.89 -22.56 -24.71
CA SER A 617 -27.78 -23.44 -24.36
C SER A 617 -28.29 -24.77 -23.81
N SER A 618 -27.40 -25.76 -23.69
CA SER A 618 -27.65 -27.04 -23.02
C SER A 618 -28.20 -26.87 -21.58
N GLU A 619 -27.78 -25.81 -20.90
CA GLU A 619 -28.23 -25.44 -19.55
C GLU A 619 -29.48 -24.54 -19.53
N GLY A 620 -30.12 -24.32 -20.68
CA GLY A 620 -31.37 -23.56 -20.79
C GLY A 620 -31.23 -22.03 -20.83
N MET A 621 -30.01 -21.49 -20.92
CA MET A 621 -29.78 -20.05 -21.01
C MET A 621 -30.11 -19.52 -22.41
N SER A 622 -30.80 -18.37 -22.50
CA SER A 622 -31.01 -17.66 -23.77
C SER A 622 -29.72 -16.98 -24.22
N VAL A 623 -29.15 -17.38 -25.35
CA VAL A 623 -27.88 -16.89 -25.92
C VAL A 623 -28.07 -16.49 -27.38
N LEU A 624 -27.11 -15.73 -27.93
CA LEU A 624 -27.06 -15.42 -29.35
C LEU A 624 -26.01 -16.31 -30.02
N ASP A 625 -26.46 -17.25 -30.85
CA ASP A 625 -25.57 -18.00 -31.75
C ASP A 625 -25.25 -17.11 -32.95
N TRP A 626 -23.99 -17.06 -33.38
CA TRP A 626 -23.52 -16.03 -34.31
C TRP A 626 -22.52 -16.59 -35.32
N ASN A 627 -22.54 -16.04 -36.54
CA ASN A 627 -21.60 -16.40 -37.58
C ASN A 627 -20.23 -15.78 -37.28
N ALA A 628 -19.28 -16.64 -36.87
CA ALA A 628 -17.96 -16.20 -36.45
C ALA A 628 -17.18 -15.48 -37.55
N GLU A 629 -17.21 -15.97 -38.79
CA GLU A 629 -16.43 -15.39 -39.88
C GLU A 629 -16.92 -13.99 -40.27
N LEU A 630 -18.23 -13.81 -40.41
CA LEU A 630 -18.81 -12.51 -40.77
C LEU A 630 -18.50 -11.46 -39.70
N ASN A 631 -18.58 -11.83 -38.43
CA ASN A 631 -18.34 -10.91 -37.32
C ASN A 631 -16.85 -10.61 -37.11
N LYS A 632 -15.95 -11.58 -37.29
CA LYS A 632 -14.50 -11.32 -37.30
C LYS A 632 -14.12 -10.30 -38.37
N ARG A 633 -14.72 -10.37 -39.56
CA ARG A 633 -14.52 -9.37 -40.63
C ARG A 633 -15.13 -8.01 -40.30
N ALA A 634 -16.25 -7.97 -39.58
CA ALA A 634 -16.91 -6.71 -39.23
C ALA A 634 -16.21 -5.94 -38.09
N VAL A 635 -15.48 -6.67 -37.23
CA VAL A 635 -14.71 -6.09 -36.12
C VAL A 635 -13.43 -5.41 -36.61
N LYS A 636 -12.69 -6.06 -37.52
CA LYS A 636 -11.54 -5.50 -38.23
C LYS A 636 -11.97 -4.32 -39.10
#